data_AF-A0A2V8SAA1-F1
#
_entry.id   AF-A0A2V8SAA1-F1
#
_cell.length_a   1.000
_cell.length_b   1.000
_cell.length_c   1.000
_cell.angle_alpha   90.00
_cell.angle_beta   90.00
_cell.angle_gamma   90.00
#
_symmetry.space_group_name_H-M   'P 1'
#
loop_
_entity.id
_entity.type
_entity.pdbx_description
1 polymer ?
#
loop_
_entity_poly.entity_id
_entity_poly.type
_entity_poly.pdbx_seq_one_letter_code
_entity_poly.pdbx_strand_id
1 'polypeptide(L)'
;MLARIFAFEVRYQLRQPLFWVAAVIFFLLTFAAVTTDVVQIGGAIGSVNRNAPFVLMQILLVMTVIGTFLTTAFAANSVYRDFESQADAIFFSLPLRKADYLFGRLFGSLAVSWLVYVAVLLAVGLGGLMPWLEPERIGPFHLAPYVFSMLAFVLPNVIITGAFFFAIATLTRSLLYTYAGVVVFFVGYAMAGIFLDNLDNRNLAALADPYGVGAFDLVTRYWTVAEKNAGLMPLRGILLENRLLWLAVAAAVMLLTWARFKFRTAGSGGARGWRRRRQPVAEAPAVPATAGPQPTVARRFGVATTWTQFLRQTRIETVGALRGVPFLIMLFAGLLNVFGLSFSLDELFGTKIYPVTNVMLRAVAGAFALFVFLVLTFYSGELVWRERNLRMSELFDALPVRTWVAWASKLCALAAVLATMLVAVLLTCVGIQASTGYTHFEIPLYLKGLFLVAMPQFLFFAALCLFVQVVLDNKFLGWLVSSLFYIAGFVLPALRLEHHLYRFGTAPEAPYSDMNGYGHFVQPLTWFYLYWGLVCAVLVVVAHLFWVRGTETSFRLRARLARQRLTRPAIAALLCAAAGAGAAGGFIFYNTNILNRYRPTKTLYDREAAYEKKYGQYLGLPQPRVTDVDADVDIYPETRTVAIRGRYTLVNKTGAPLDRLHIYLNPDVTVHALQPGGGVLDMADADLGYRIYRLEPPLQPGAETQMKYDL
;
A
#
# COMPACT_ATOMS: atom_id res chain seq x y z
N MET A 1 32.94 -24.44 13.20
CA MET A 1 31.57 -24.38 13.75
C MET A 1 30.70 -23.37 13.02
N LEU A 2 31.26 -22.25 12.55
CA LEU A 2 30.58 -21.24 11.73
C LEU A 2 29.64 -21.80 10.64
N ALA A 3 30.13 -22.66 9.74
CA ALA A 3 29.33 -23.22 8.65
C ALA A 3 28.11 -24.04 9.14
N ARG A 4 28.21 -24.69 10.31
CA ARG A 4 27.09 -25.43 10.91
C ARG A 4 26.03 -24.49 11.47
N ILE A 5 26.46 -23.41 12.13
CA ILE A 5 25.55 -22.38 12.64
C ILE A 5 24.84 -21.69 11.48
N PHE A 6 25.58 -21.32 10.44
CA PHE A 6 25.03 -20.78 9.19
C PHE A 6 23.97 -21.72 8.59
N ALA A 7 24.32 -22.99 8.36
CA ALA A 7 23.41 -23.96 7.76
C ALA A 7 22.16 -24.21 8.63
N PHE A 8 22.32 -24.22 9.95
CA PHE A 8 21.20 -24.33 10.89
C PHE A 8 20.27 -23.12 10.75
N GLU A 9 20.82 -21.91 10.75
CA GLU A 9 20.02 -20.68 10.69
C GLU A 9 19.26 -20.59 9.36
N VAL A 10 19.90 -20.89 8.23
CA VAL A 10 19.24 -20.95 6.91
C VAL A 10 18.11 -21.98 6.91
N ARG A 11 18.36 -23.21 7.36
CA ARG A 11 17.33 -24.27 7.41
C ARG A 11 16.18 -23.91 8.32
N TYR A 12 16.47 -23.25 9.44
CA TYR A 12 15.45 -22.83 10.38
C TYR A 12 14.54 -21.78 9.76
N GLN A 13 15.10 -20.70 9.20
CA GLN A 13 14.30 -19.60 8.67
C GLN A 13 13.53 -19.99 7.39
N LEU A 14 14.09 -20.85 6.52
CA LEU A 14 13.38 -21.39 5.35
C LEU A 14 12.16 -22.25 5.73
N ARG A 15 12.14 -22.83 6.94
CA ARG A 15 10.98 -23.57 7.46
C ARG A 15 9.97 -22.65 8.15
N GLN A 16 10.32 -21.40 8.42
CA GLN A 16 9.39 -20.47 9.04
C GLN A 16 8.35 -19.96 8.04
N PRO A 17 7.07 -19.82 8.46
CA PRO A 17 6.03 -19.24 7.60
C PRO A 17 6.36 -17.85 7.09
N LEU A 18 7.09 -17.04 7.87
CA LEU A 18 7.46 -15.67 7.51
C LEU A 18 8.21 -15.60 6.18
N PHE A 19 9.14 -16.53 5.91
CA PHE A 19 9.89 -16.58 4.66
C PHE A 19 8.96 -16.78 3.46
N TRP A 20 8.07 -17.78 3.52
CA TRP A 20 7.16 -18.10 2.43
C TRP A 20 6.12 -17.01 2.21
N VAL A 21 5.57 -16.44 3.27
CA VAL A 21 4.65 -15.30 3.16
C VAL A 21 5.34 -14.10 2.52
N ALA A 22 6.56 -13.77 2.93
CA ALA A 22 7.32 -12.67 2.34
C ALA A 22 7.65 -12.92 0.87
N ALA A 23 8.13 -14.12 0.53
CA ALA A 23 8.44 -14.51 -0.84
C ALA A 23 7.21 -14.45 -1.76
N VAL A 24 6.06 -14.94 -1.30
CA VAL A 24 4.80 -14.88 -2.07
C VAL A 24 4.32 -13.45 -2.25
N ILE A 25 4.36 -12.61 -1.20
CA ILE A 25 3.95 -11.20 -1.30
C ILE A 25 4.85 -10.44 -2.28
N PHE A 26 6.18 -10.58 -2.14
CA PHE A 26 7.15 -9.91 -3.02
C PHE A 26 7.02 -10.41 -4.46
N PHE A 27 6.79 -11.71 -4.66
CA PHE A 27 6.48 -12.30 -5.96
C PHE A 27 5.23 -11.67 -6.57
N LEU A 28 4.10 -11.71 -5.85
CA LEU A 28 2.81 -11.27 -6.38
C LEU A 28 2.78 -9.76 -6.66
N LEU A 29 3.36 -8.93 -5.79
CA LEU A 29 3.44 -7.49 -6.02
C LEU A 29 4.27 -7.18 -7.27
N THR A 30 5.43 -7.82 -7.40
CA THR A 30 6.30 -7.62 -8.56
C THR A 30 5.67 -8.17 -9.84
N PHE A 31 5.04 -9.34 -9.76
CA PHE A 31 4.37 -9.97 -10.89
C PHE A 31 3.20 -9.11 -11.37
N ALA A 32 2.40 -8.57 -10.45
CA ALA A 32 1.33 -7.63 -10.77
C ALA A 32 1.88 -6.35 -11.42
N ALA A 33 3.01 -5.82 -10.94
CA ALA A 33 3.63 -4.63 -11.51
C ALA A 33 4.18 -4.84 -12.93
N VAL A 34 4.67 -6.05 -13.23
CA VAL A 34 5.15 -6.39 -14.58
C VAL A 34 4.00 -6.76 -15.51
N THR A 35 2.91 -7.33 -15.00
CA THR A 35 1.80 -7.81 -15.83
C THR A 35 0.67 -6.80 -16.00
N THR A 36 0.59 -5.77 -15.17
CA THR A 36 -0.50 -4.77 -15.18
C THR A 36 0.05 -3.36 -15.07
N ASP A 37 -0.60 -2.36 -15.70
CA ASP A 37 -0.23 -0.95 -15.51
C ASP A 37 -0.85 -0.34 -14.22
N VAL A 38 -1.71 -1.11 -13.53
CA VAL A 38 -2.41 -0.69 -12.29
C VAL A 38 -1.46 -0.66 -11.09
N VAL A 39 -0.56 -1.64 -11.00
CA VAL A 39 0.43 -1.71 -9.92
C VAL A 39 1.72 -1.11 -10.44
N GLN A 40 2.17 -0.01 -9.84
CA GLN A 40 3.42 0.66 -10.23
C GLN A 40 4.44 0.56 -9.11
N ILE A 41 5.62 0.05 -9.43
CA ILE A 41 6.76 -0.02 -8.52
C ILE A 41 7.87 0.84 -9.14
N GLY A 42 8.15 1.99 -8.52
CA GLY A 42 9.12 2.95 -9.05
C GLY A 42 8.55 3.97 -10.04
N GLY A 43 7.24 3.94 -10.34
CA GLY A 43 6.56 4.91 -11.19
C GLY A 43 6.14 4.37 -12.56
N ALA A 44 5.69 5.27 -13.43
CA ALA A 44 5.21 4.92 -14.77
C ALA A 44 6.37 4.60 -15.72
N ILE A 45 6.29 3.46 -16.39
CA ILE A 45 7.34 2.91 -17.27
C ILE A 45 7.25 3.50 -18.70
N GLY A 46 6.07 4.00 -19.10
CA GLY A 46 5.84 4.58 -20.43
C GLY A 46 6.13 3.58 -21.55
N SER A 47 6.93 4.00 -22.54
CA SER A 47 7.36 3.20 -23.70
C SER A 47 8.56 2.28 -23.44
N VAL A 48 9.07 2.21 -22.20
CA VAL A 48 10.14 1.29 -21.84
C VAL A 48 9.56 -0.13 -21.70
N ASN A 49 10.30 -1.13 -22.15
CA ASN A 49 9.89 -2.53 -22.08
C ASN A 49 9.73 -2.97 -20.61
N ARG A 50 8.73 -3.80 -20.33
CA ARG A 50 8.41 -4.20 -18.96
C ARG A 50 9.47 -5.09 -18.31
N ASN A 51 10.26 -5.80 -19.11
CA ASN A 51 11.40 -6.60 -18.67
C ASN A 51 12.75 -5.90 -18.95
N ALA A 52 12.73 -4.59 -19.23
CA ALA A 52 13.95 -3.83 -19.47
C ALA A 52 14.90 -3.87 -18.26
N PRO A 53 16.24 -3.82 -18.48
CA PRO A 53 17.22 -3.73 -17.40
C PRO A 53 16.92 -2.58 -16.43
N PHE A 54 16.51 -1.41 -16.96
CA PHE A 54 16.15 -0.25 -16.13
C PHE A 54 14.99 -0.56 -15.16
N VAL A 55 13.90 -1.14 -15.68
CA VAL A 55 12.71 -1.48 -14.88
C VAL A 55 13.05 -2.51 -13.82
N LEU A 56 13.84 -3.53 -14.18
CA LEU A 56 14.29 -4.56 -13.25
C LEU A 56 15.13 -3.97 -12.11
N MET A 57 16.11 -3.11 -12.42
CA MET A 57 16.96 -2.44 -11.43
C MET A 57 16.10 -1.56 -10.50
N GLN A 58 15.16 -0.81 -11.05
CA GLN A 58 14.26 0.07 -10.31
C GLN A 58 13.34 -0.72 -9.36
N ILE A 59 12.71 -1.79 -9.84
CA ILE A 59 11.86 -2.67 -9.02
C ILE A 59 12.67 -3.24 -7.86
N LEU A 60 13.86 -3.78 -8.11
CA LEU A 60 14.69 -4.37 -7.06
C LEU A 60 15.15 -3.33 -6.03
N LEU A 61 15.53 -2.13 -6.47
CA LEU A 61 15.86 -1.03 -5.58
C LEU A 61 14.69 -0.70 -4.64
N VAL A 62 13.50 -0.45 -5.18
CA VAL A 62 12.31 -0.15 -4.36
C VAL A 62 11.96 -1.32 -3.43
N MET A 63 12.03 -2.56 -3.92
CA MET A 63 11.82 -3.75 -3.09
C MET A 63 12.89 -3.91 -2.00
N THR A 64 14.12 -3.44 -2.19
CA THR A 64 15.12 -3.45 -1.12
C THR A 64 14.81 -2.46 0.00
N VAL A 65 14.27 -1.29 -0.34
CA VAL A 65 13.80 -0.31 0.65
C VAL A 65 12.69 -0.93 1.50
N ILE A 66 11.67 -1.54 0.87
CA ILE A 66 10.58 -2.23 1.59
C ILE A 66 11.10 -3.45 2.36
N GLY A 67 11.99 -4.23 1.76
CA GLY A 67 12.56 -5.44 2.37
C GLY A 67 13.56 -5.17 3.49
N THR A 68 13.85 -3.91 3.81
CA THR A 68 14.53 -3.52 5.06
C THR A 68 13.82 -4.06 6.30
N PHE A 69 12.48 -4.05 6.30
CA PHE A 69 11.69 -4.61 7.40
C PHE A 69 11.86 -6.13 7.51
N LEU A 70 11.95 -6.81 6.37
CA LEU A 70 12.17 -8.24 6.29
C LEU A 70 13.56 -8.62 6.75
N THR A 71 14.58 -7.91 6.26
CA THR A 71 15.98 -8.09 6.65
C THR A 71 16.14 -7.85 8.15
N THR A 72 15.48 -6.83 8.69
CA THR A 72 15.43 -6.59 10.14
C THR A 72 14.78 -7.75 10.87
N ALA A 73 13.63 -8.25 10.41
CA ALA A 73 12.92 -9.35 11.05
C ALA A 73 13.78 -10.62 11.10
N PHE A 74 14.49 -10.97 10.03
CA PHE A 74 15.38 -12.12 10.02
C PHE A 74 16.66 -11.90 10.84
N ALA A 75 17.33 -10.77 10.66
CA ALA A 75 18.58 -10.47 11.35
C ALA A 75 18.37 -10.30 12.86
N ALA A 76 17.36 -9.54 13.28
CA ALA A 76 17.07 -9.28 14.69
C ALA A 76 16.59 -10.54 15.42
N ASN A 77 15.67 -11.31 14.82
CA ASN A 77 15.18 -12.55 15.43
C ASN A 77 16.26 -13.61 15.56
N SER A 78 17.22 -13.66 14.62
CA SER A 78 18.31 -14.63 14.69
C SER A 78 19.08 -14.53 16.00
N VAL A 79 19.22 -13.35 16.61
CA VAL A 79 19.93 -13.16 17.88
C VAL A 79 18.95 -13.08 19.06
N TYR A 80 17.85 -12.34 18.89
CA TYR A 80 16.88 -12.11 19.96
C TYR A 80 16.21 -13.41 20.44
N ARG A 81 15.92 -14.35 19.53
CA ARG A 81 15.27 -15.63 19.86
C ARG A 81 16.01 -16.40 20.95
N ASP A 82 17.34 -16.36 20.97
CA ASP A 82 18.13 -17.07 21.97
C ASP A 82 17.93 -16.48 23.37
N PHE A 83 17.82 -15.16 23.46
CA PHE A 83 17.58 -14.46 24.72
C PHE A 83 16.13 -14.65 25.20
N GLU A 84 15.17 -14.59 24.27
CA GLU A 84 13.75 -14.78 24.58
C GLU A 84 13.44 -16.21 25.04
N SER A 85 14.03 -17.21 24.40
CA SER A 85 13.88 -18.62 24.78
C SER A 85 14.78 -19.06 25.92
N GLN A 86 15.60 -18.15 26.49
CA GLN A 86 16.63 -18.44 27.50
C GLN A 86 17.62 -19.55 27.07
N ALA A 87 17.74 -19.80 25.76
CA ALA A 87 18.69 -20.73 25.20
C ALA A 87 20.12 -20.17 25.17
N ASP A 88 20.28 -18.86 25.41
CA ASP A 88 21.58 -18.18 25.50
C ASP A 88 22.51 -18.85 26.52
N ALA A 89 22.00 -19.33 27.65
CA ALA A 89 22.79 -20.07 28.66
C ALA A 89 23.37 -21.39 28.12
N ILE A 90 22.65 -22.08 27.25
CA ILE A 90 23.10 -23.33 26.62
C ILE A 90 24.14 -23.03 25.54
N PHE A 91 23.88 -22.05 24.67
CA PHE A 91 24.83 -21.71 23.61
C PHE A 91 26.13 -21.10 24.16
N PHE A 92 26.08 -20.34 25.26
CA PHE A 92 27.24 -19.66 25.82
C PHE A 92 28.10 -20.56 26.72
N SER A 93 27.61 -21.75 27.08
CA SER A 93 28.38 -22.77 27.80
C SER A 93 29.11 -23.75 26.87
N LEU A 94 28.76 -23.77 25.57
CA LEU A 94 29.49 -24.52 24.56
C LEU A 94 30.82 -23.84 24.22
N PRO A 95 31.85 -24.59 23.77
CA PRO A 95 33.14 -24.04 23.35
C PRO A 95 33.04 -23.34 21.99
N LEU A 96 32.18 -22.32 21.88
CA LEU A 96 31.94 -21.54 20.68
C LEU A 96 32.83 -20.30 20.65
N ARG A 97 33.54 -20.11 19.53
CA ARG A 97 34.22 -18.85 19.26
C ARG A 97 33.19 -17.75 19.03
N LYS A 98 33.50 -16.56 19.54
CA LYS A 98 32.69 -15.34 19.37
C LYS A 98 32.34 -15.04 17.90
N ALA A 99 33.34 -15.16 17.03
CA ALA A 99 33.20 -14.94 15.60
C ALA A 99 32.27 -15.98 14.96
N ASP A 100 32.45 -17.26 15.27
CA ASP A 100 31.61 -18.35 14.75
C ASP A 100 30.13 -18.16 15.09
N TYR A 101 29.82 -17.71 16.32
CA TYR A 101 28.44 -17.44 16.75
C TYR A 101 27.82 -16.24 16.02
N LEU A 102 28.49 -15.08 16.04
CA LEU A 102 27.94 -13.84 15.46
C LEU A 102 27.84 -13.92 13.94
N PHE A 103 28.95 -14.24 13.26
CA PHE A 103 28.98 -14.25 11.80
C PHE A 103 28.18 -15.42 11.23
N GLY A 104 28.11 -16.56 11.92
CA GLY A 104 27.25 -17.67 11.51
C GLY A 104 25.76 -17.26 11.44
N ARG A 105 25.27 -16.54 12.46
CA ARG A 105 23.88 -16.05 12.51
C ARG A 105 23.63 -14.90 11.54
N LEU A 106 24.56 -13.95 11.46
CA LEU A 106 24.47 -12.84 10.51
C LEU A 106 24.41 -13.39 9.09
N PHE A 107 25.40 -14.15 8.63
CA PHE A 107 25.41 -14.64 7.25
C PHE A 107 24.20 -15.55 6.96
N GLY A 108 23.73 -16.33 7.93
CA GLY A 108 22.54 -17.15 7.77
C GLY A 108 21.28 -16.31 7.53
N SER A 109 21.07 -15.28 8.35
CA SER A 109 19.95 -14.35 8.19
C SER A 109 20.06 -13.49 6.93
N LEU A 110 21.26 -13.04 6.56
CA LEU A 110 21.49 -12.31 5.30
C LEU A 110 21.20 -13.18 4.08
N ALA A 111 21.63 -14.45 4.09
CA ALA A 111 21.38 -15.37 2.98
C ALA A 111 19.88 -15.61 2.76
N VAL A 112 19.13 -15.81 3.85
CA VAL A 112 17.67 -15.99 3.76
C VAL A 112 16.98 -14.71 3.30
N SER A 113 17.41 -13.55 3.81
CA SER A 113 16.90 -12.24 3.37
C SER A 113 17.14 -12.03 1.87
N TRP A 114 18.35 -12.36 1.39
CA TRP A 114 18.72 -12.28 -0.02
C TRP A 114 17.92 -13.26 -0.89
N LEU A 115 17.66 -14.48 -0.41
CA LEU A 115 16.86 -15.49 -1.13
C LEU A 115 15.42 -15.05 -1.40
N VAL A 116 14.81 -14.18 -0.58
CA VAL A 116 13.47 -13.67 -0.85
C VAL A 116 13.41 -12.87 -2.15
N TYR A 117 14.50 -12.19 -2.53
CA TYR A 117 14.56 -11.43 -3.79
C TYR A 117 14.66 -12.31 -5.03
N VAL A 118 14.98 -13.60 -4.88
CA VAL A 118 14.83 -14.56 -5.99
C VAL A 118 13.36 -14.63 -6.43
N ALA A 119 12.42 -14.49 -5.50
CA ALA A 119 10.99 -14.42 -5.83
C ALA A 119 10.67 -13.18 -6.68
N VAL A 120 11.32 -12.05 -6.44
CA VAL A 120 11.19 -10.83 -7.27
C VAL A 120 11.73 -11.06 -8.68
N LEU A 121 12.92 -11.67 -8.82
CA LEU A 121 13.48 -12.02 -10.12
C LEU A 121 12.58 -12.98 -10.90
N LEU A 122 12.08 -14.03 -10.24
CA LEU A 122 11.14 -14.98 -10.83
C LEU A 122 9.84 -14.30 -11.25
N ALA A 123 9.34 -13.34 -10.48
CA ALA A 123 8.15 -12.57 -10.83
C ALA A 123 8.34 -11.74 -12.09
N VAL A 124 9.49 -11.08 -12.28
CA VAL A 124 9.78 -10.33 -13.52
C VAL A 124 9.94 -11.28 -14.70
N GLY A 125 10.69 -12.37 -14.53
CA GLY A 125 10.89 -13.38 -15.58
C GLY A 125 9.60 -14.04 -16.02
N LEU A 126 8.80 -14.57 -15.08
CA LEU A 126 7.51 -15.19 -15.37
C LEU A 126 6.48 -14.17 -15.84
N GLY A 127 6.49 -12.96 -15.28
CA GLY A 127 5.61 -11.87 -15.70
C GLY A 127 5.80 -11.52 -17.17
N GLY A 128 7.05 -11.44 -17.64
CA GLY A 128 7.38 -11.20 -19.05
C GLY A 128 7.05 -12.37 -19.99
N LEU A 129 6.62 -13.53 -19.50
CA LEU A 129 6.19 -14.66 -20.33
C LEU A 129 4.66 -14.74 -20.44
N MET A 130 3.93 -13.83 -19.82
CA MET A 130 2.48 -13.91 -19.77
C MET A 130 1.83 -13.58 -21.12
N PRO A 131 0.92 -14.43 -21.62
CA PRO A 131 0.42 -14.36 -23.01
C PRO A 131 -0.50 -13.18 -23.30
N TRP A 132 -0.99 -12.49 -22.26
CA TRP A 132 -1.86 -11.33 -22.40
C TRP A 132 -1.10 -10.01 -22.54
N LEU A 133 0.23 -10.04 -22.46
CA LEU A 133 1.06 -8.86 -22.68
C LEU A 133 1.31 -8.65 -24.17
N GLU A 134 1.30 -7.39 -24.59
CA GLU A 134 1.66 -7.00 -25.95
C GLU A 134 3.13 -7.35 -26.21
N PRO A 135 3.44 -8.13 -27.27
CA PRO A 135 4.82 -8.54 -27.58
C PRO A 135 5.77 -7.35 -27.76
N GLU A 136 5.26 -6.21 -28.23
CA GLU A 136 6.03 -4.97 -28.44
C GLU A 136 6.52 -4.33 -27.13
N ARG A 137 5.85 -4.61 -26.01
CA ARG A 137 6.24 -4.09 -24.68
C ARG A 137 7.23 -5.00 -23.94
N ILE A 138 7.71 -6.06 -24.60
CA ILE A 138 8.62 -7.05 -24.04
C ILE A 138 9.89 -7.11 -24.89
N GLY A 139 11.03 -6.81 -24.27
CA GLY A 139 12.34 -6.94 -24.90
C GLY A 139 12.88 -8.37 -24.87
N PRO A 140 13.98 -8.65 -25.59
CA PRO A 140 14.67 -9.93 -25.52
C PRO A 140 15.14 -10.22 -24.08
N PHE A 141 15.01 -11.48 -23.66
CA PHE A 141 15.47 -11.90 -22.34
C PHE A 141 17.00 -11.94 -22.29
N HIS A 142 17.58 -11.20 -21.33
CA HIS A 142 19.00 -11.25 -21.02
C HIS A 142 19.20 -11.57 -19.55
N LEU A 143 20.07 -12.54 -19.24
CA LEU A 143 20.37 -12.94 -17.87
C LEU A 143 21.23 -11.91 -17.12
N ALA A 144 22.08 -11.17 -17.83
CA ALA A 144 23.04 -10.23 -17.24
C ALA A 144 22.38 -9.16 -16.34
N PRO A 145 21.29 -8.48 -16.74
CA PRO A 145 20.57 -7.54 -15.88
C PRO A 145 20.06 -8.14 -14.56
N TYR A 146 19.63 -9.41 -14.56
CA TYR A 146 19.13 -10.10 -13.38
C TYR A 146 20.25 -10.32 -12.36
N VAL A 147 21.37 -10.87 -12.84
CA VAL A 147 22.55 -11.12 -12.00
C VAL A 147 23.16 -9.81 -11.52
N PHE A 148 23.32 -8.84 -12.42
CA PHE A 148 23.83 -7.52 -12.08
C PHE A 148 23.00 -6.87 -10.98
N SER A 149 21.68 -6.82 -11.14
CA SER A 149 20.82 -6.14 -10.17
C SER A 149 20.84 -6.82 -8.80
N MET A 150 20.89 -8.16 -8.79
CA MET A 150 20.99 -8.94 -7.56
C MET A 150 22.31 -8.70 -6.80
N LEU A 151 23.41 -8.49 -7.52
CA LEU A 151 24.73 -8.30 -6.92
C LEU A 151 25.08 -6.83 -6.64
N ALA A 152 24.66 -5.90 -7.50
CA ALA A 152 25.01 -4.48 -7.40
C ALA A 152 24.05 -3.69 -6.50
N PHE A 153 22.80 -4.14 -6.37
CA PHE A 153 21.78 -3.46 -5.56
C PHE A 153 21.34 -4.30 -4.36
N VAL A 154 20.80 -5.50 -4.60
CA VAL A 154 20.18 -6.30 -3.52
C VAL A 154 21.21 -6.73 -2.48
N LEU A 155 22.32 -7.34 -2.91
CA LEU A 155 23.32 -7.88 -2.00
C LEU A 155 23.93 -6.79 -1.08
N PRO A 156 24.41 -5.63 -1.58
CA PRO A 156 24.88 -4.54 -0.74
C PRO A 156 23.80 -4.04 0.21
N ASN A 157 22.58 -3.79 -0.26
CA ASN A 157 21.50 -3.25 0.57
C ASN A 157 21.13 -4.21 1.71
N VAL A 158 21.08 -5.52 1.45
CA VAL A 158 20.86 -6.55 2.47
C VAL A 158 22.02 -6.61 3.47
N ILE A 159 23.27 -6.52 3.01
CA ILE A 159 24.45 -6.48 3.90
C ILE A 159 24.43 -5.24 4.79
N ILE A 160 24.18 -4.06 4.22
CA ILE A 160 24.17 -2.77 4.93
C ILE A 160 23.08 -2.81 6.00
N THR A 161 21.83 -2.99 5.60
CA THR A 161 20.68 -2.98 6.52
C THR A 161 20.80 -4.10 7.55
N GLY A 162 21.16 -5.32 7.14
CA GLY A 162 21.34 -6.43 8.03
C GLY A 162 22.47 -6.21 9.04
N ALA A 163 23.61 -5.62 8.65
CA ALA A 163 24.70 -5.27 9.57
C ALA A 163 24.25 -4.26 10.63
N PHE A 164 23.57 -3.18 10.24
CA PHE A 164 23.07 -2.16 11.16
C PHE A 164 22.07 -2.74 12.16
N PHE A 165 21.03 -3.44 11.69
CA PHE A 165 19.99 -3.93 12.58
C PHE A 165 20.44 -5.14 13.40
N PHE A 166 21.27 -6.02 12.85
CA PHE A 166 21.91 -7.09 13.62
C PHE A 166 22.80 -6.52 14.73
N ALA A 167 23.56 -5.45 14.46
CA ALA A 167 24.37 -4.77 15.46
C ALA A 167 23.52 -4.23 16.60
N ILE A 168 22.44 -3.51 16.29
CA ILE A 168 21.53 -2.96 17.30
C ILE A 168 20.89 -4.10 18.11
N ALA A 169 20.38 -5.14 17.45
CA ALA A 169 19.77 -6.30 18.12
C ALA A 169 20.75 -7.00 19.06
N THR A 170 21.99 -7.18 18.61
CA THR A 170 23.04 -7.86 19.37
C THR A 170 23.50 -7.05 20.58
N LEU A 171 23.69 -5.75 20.41
CA LEU A 171 24.21 -4.87 21.47
C LEU A 171 23.15 -4.50 22.50
N THR A 172 21.91 -4.27 22.06
CA THR A 172 20.80 -3.86 22.94
C THR A 172 20.02 -5.03 23.51
N ARG A 173 20.07 -6.20 22.85
CA ARG A 173 19.30 -7.41 23.20
C ARG A 173 17.80 -7.15 23.29
N SER A 174 17.30 -6.23 22.48
CA SER A 174 15.91 -5.79 22.49
C SER A 174 15.41 -5.60 21.07
N LEU A 175 14.31 -6.28 20.74
CA LEU A 175 13.58 -6.01 19.50
C LEU A 175 13.12 -4.56 19.44
N LEU A 176 12.73 -3.96 20.57
CA LEU A 176 12.24 -2.58 20.61
C LEU A 176 13.28 -1.58 20.11
N TYR A 177 14.52 -1.68 20.59
CA TYR A 177 15.59 -0.78 20.15
C TYR A 177 16.01 -1.04 18.70
N THR A 178 15.96 -2.30 18.25
CA THR A 178 16.28 -2.65 16.86
C THR A 178 15.30 -1.99 15.90
N TYR A 179 14.01 -2.10 16.21
CA TYR A 179 12.95 -1.48 15.43
C TYR A 179 12.94 0.05 15.54
N ALA A 180 13.25 0.62 16.71
CA ALA A 180 13.49 2.06 16.83
C ALA A 180 14.68 2.51 15.94
N GLY A 181 15.71 1.66 15.83
CA GLY A 181 16.82 1.83 14.90
C GLY A 181 16.37 1.88 13.45
N VAL A 182 15.41 1.04 13.04
CA VAL A 182 14.81 1.10 11.69
C VAL A 182 14.15 2.45 11.45
N VAL A 183 13.35 2.93 12.40
CA VAL A 183 12.72 4.25 12.31
C VAL A 183 13.78 5.33 12.12
N VAL A 184 14.78 5.38 13.00
CA VAL A 184 15.88 6.37 12.92
C VAL A 184 16.64 6.26 11.60
N PHE A 185 16.87 5.05 11.08
CA PHE A 185 17.52 4.83 9.79
C PHE A 185 16.70 5.44 8.64
N PHE A 186 15.38 5.21 8.63
CA PHE A 186 14.49 5.81 7.64
C PHE A 186 14.35 7.34 7.80
N VAL A 187 14.28 7.85 9.03
CA VAL A 187 14.31 9.30 9.29
C VAL A 187 15.58 9.90 8.68
N GLY A 188 16.74 9.30 9.00
CA GLY A 188 18.03 9.75 8.51
C GLY A 188 18.11 9.69 6.99
N TYR A 189 17.62 8.62 6.38
CA TYR A 189 17.52 8.48 4.93
C TYR A 189 16.66 9.58 4.28
N ALA A 190 15.46 9.82 4.79
CA ALA A 190 14.57 10.84 4.25
C ALA A 190 15.14 12.26 4.42
N MET A 191 15.69 12.56 5.61
CA MET A 191 16.36 13.82 5.88
C MET A 191 17.56 14.03 4.96
N ALA A 192 18.39 13.01 4.75
CA ALA A 192 19.52 13.09 3.84
C ALA A 192 19.07 13.44 2.41
N GLY A 193 17.99 12.83 1.92
CA GLY A 193 17.41 13.17 0.61
C GLY A 193 17.01 14.64 0.51
N ILE A 194 16.25 15.15 1.49
CA ILE A 194 15.72 16.53 1.48
C ILE A 194 16.83 17.58 1.55
N PHE A 195 17.76 17.42 2.49
CA PHE A 195 18.79 18.43 2.74
C PHE A 195 19.87 18.44 1.67
N LEU A 196 20.20 17.28 1.08
CA LEU A 196 21.31 17.16 0.14
C LEU A 196 20.90 17.45 -1.31
N ASP A 197 19.62 17.32 -1.68
CA ASP A 197 19.15 17.72 -3.00
C ASP A 197 19.15 19.25 -3.21
N ASN A 198 18.94 20.03 -2.14
CA ASN A 198 18.93 21.50 -2.20
C ASN A 198 20.33 22.15 -2.29
N LEU A 199 21.41 21.40 -2.08
CA LEU A 199 22.78 21.94 -1.93
C LEU A 199 23.55 22.10 -3.26
N ASP A 200 22.87 22.06 -4.42
CA ASP A 200 23.45 21.97 -5.78
C ASP A 200 24.40 20.78 -6.02
N ASN A 201 24.81 20.05 -4.97
CA ASN A 201 25.76 18.96 -5.03
C ASN A 201 25.05 17.60 -4.99
N ARG A 202 24.33 17.30 -6.09
CA ARG A 202 23.58 16.04 -6.26
C ARG A 202 24.45 14.79 -6.09
N ASN A 203 25.75 14.87 -6.39
CA ASN A 203 26.69 13.76 -6.18
C ASN A 203 26.84 13.42 -4.69
N LEU A 204 26.87 14.43 -3.82
CA LEU A 204 26.97 14.20 -2.38
C LEU A 204 25.67 13.61 -1.82
N ALA A 205 24.52 14.02 -2.34
CA ALA A 205 23.23 13.40 -2.04
C ALA A 205 23.22 11.91 -2.42
N ALA A 206 23.72 11.58 -3.61
CA ALA A 206 23.81 10.19 -4.08
C ALA A 206 24.82 9.33 -3.29
N LEU A 207 25.89 9.91 -2.75
CA LEU A 207 26.83 9.19 -1.86
C LEU A 207 26.25 8.94 -0.47
N ALA A 208 25.48 9.89 0.05
CA ALA A 208 24.83 9.80 1.36
C ALA A 208 23.63 8.84 1.38
N ASP A 209 23.17 8.37 0.22
CA ASP A 209 22.08 7.40 0.11
C ASP A 209 22.56 5.95 0.34
N PRO A 210 22.17 5.28 1.45
CA PRO A 210 22.59 3.91 1.73
C PRO A 210 22.00 2.85 0.78
N TYR A 211 20.87 3.13 0.12
CA TYR A 211 20.26 2.22 -0.83
C TYR A 211 20.80 2.41 -2.26
N GLY A 212 21.36 3.58 -2.55
CA GLY A 212 21.92 3.97 -3.86
C GLY A 212 20.85 4.21 -4.93
N VAL A 213 19.64 4.61 -4.52
CA VAL A 213 18.56 5.13 -5.37
C VAL A 213 18.98 6.45 -6.02
N GLY A 214 19.60 7.38 -5.28
CA GLY A 214 20.09 8.64 -5.82
C GLY A 214 21.22 8.44 -6.85
N ALA A 215 22.10 7.47 -6.61
CA ALA A 215 23.14 7.09 -7.57
C ALA A 215 22.53 6.47 -8.84
N PHE A 216 21.48 5.64 -8.69
CA PHE A 216 20.72 5.10 -9.81
C PHE A 216 20.04 6.20 -10.63
N ASP A 217 19.34 7.13 -9.97
CA ASP A 217 18.66 8.25 -10.63
C ASP A 217 19.66 9.13 -11.40
N LEU A 218 20.79 9.51 -10.79
CA LEU A 218 21.77 10.37 -11.45
C LEU A 218 22.38 9.77 -12.72
N VAL A 219 22.74 8.49 -12.68
CA VAL A 219 23.37 7.83 -13.83
C VAL A 219 22.36 7.56 -14.95
N THR A 220 21.10 7.30 -14.61
CA THR A 220 20.06 6.95 -15.58
C THR A 220 19.19 8.14 -16.02
N ARG A 221 19.37 9.32 -15.41
CA ARG A 221 18.55 10.52 -15.65
C ARG A 221 18.43 10.90 -17.13
N TYR A 222 19.54 10.81 -17.86
CA TYR A 222 19.62 11.19 -19.28
C TYR A 222 19.51 10.00 -20.23
N TRP A 223 19.18 8.80 -19.73
CA TRP A 223 19.01 7.65 -20.60
C TRP A 223 17.78 7.80 -21.48
N THR A 224 17.99 7.63 -22.77
CA THR A 224 16.95 7.48 -23.79
C THR A 224 16.14 6.20 -23.56
N VAL A 225 14.98 6.07 -24.21
CA VAL A 225 14.16 4.84 -24.12
C VAL A 225 14.93 3.61 -24.61
N ALA A 226 15.73 3.76 -25.67
CA ALA A 226 16.60 2.69 -26.17
C ALA A 226 17.65 2.26 -25.13
N GLU A 227 18.29 3.22 -24.45
CA GLU A 227 19.25 2.94 -23.39
C GLU A 227 18.59 2.32 -22.15
N LYS A 228 17.38 2.75 -21.78
CA LYS A 228 16.64 2.09 -20.68
C LYS A 228 16.29 0.64 -21.02
N ASN A 229 15.99 0.35 -22.28
CA ASN A 229 15.62 -0.97 -22.77
C ASN A 229 16.79 -1.95 -22.91
N ALA A 230 17.99 -1.48 -23.27
CA ALA A 230 19.15 -2.34 -23.54
C ALA A 230 20.34 -2.11 -22.60
N GLY A 231 20.42 -0.94 -21.96
CA GLY A 231 21.56 -0.49 -21.18
C GLY A 231 21.68 -1.20 -19.84
N LEU A 232 22.86 -1.79 -19.61
CA LEU A 232 23.32 -2.20 -18.29
C LEU A 232 24.08 -1.04 -17.64
N MET A 233 23.69 -0.69 -16.42
CA MET A 233 24.36 0.39 -15.70
C MET A 233 25.81 -0.03 -15.38
N PRO A 234 26.82 0.79 -15.72
CA PRO A 234 28.19 0.44 -15.38
C PRO A 234 28.43 0.57 -13.87
N LEU A 235 29.07 -0.44 -13.26
CA LEU A 235 29.58 -0.39 -11.87
C LEU A 235 30.84 0.50 -11.79
N ARG A 236 30.70 1.79 -12.09
CA ARG A 236 31.78 2.79 -12.07
C ARG A 236 31.25 4.13 -11.57
N GLY A 237 32.16 5.04 -11.24
CA GLY A 237 31.83 6.39 -10.75
C GLY A 237 31.00 6.34 -9.47
N ILE A 238 30.00 7.22 -9.40
CA ILE A 238 29.21 7.48 -8.19
C ILE A 238 28.55 6.23 -7.59
N LEU A 239 28.13 5.27 -8.43
CA LEU A 239 27.53 4.02 -7.95
C LEU A 239 28.56 3.18 -7.20
N LEU A 240 29.76 3.00 -7.77
CA LEU A 240 30.80 2.19 -7.15
C LEU A 240 31.30 2.84 -5.86
N GLU A 241 31.51 4.15 -5.88
CA GLU A 241 31.90 4.94 -4.70
C GLU A 241 30.87 4.79 -3.58
N ASN A 242 29.58 4.89 -3.90
CA ASN A 242 28.50 4.65 -2.94
C ASN A 242 28.55 3.24 -2.35
N ARG A 243 28.69 2.20 -3.20
CA ARG A 243 28.73 0.80 -2.72
C ARG A 243 29.92 0.53 -1.83
N LEU A 244 31.11 1.01 -2.20
CA LEU A 244 32.31 0.83 -1.40
C LEU A 244 32.21 1.57 -0.06
N LEU A 245 31.69 2.81 -0.06
CA LEU A 245 31.50 3.60 1.15
C LEU A 245 30.59 2.86 2.15
N TRP A 246 29.38 2.48 1.72
CA TRP A 246 28.41 1.88 2.63
C TRP A 246 28.75 0.45 3.04
N LEU A 247 29.40 -0.33 2.18
CA LEU A 247 29.96 -1.63 2.58
C LEU A 247 31.09 -1.47 3.60
N ALA A 248 31.93 -0.45 3.48
CA ALA A 248 32.95 -0.14 4.48
C ALA A 248 32.32 0.29 5.82
N VAL A 249 31.26 1.10 5.78
CA VAL A 249 30.50 1.48 6.99
C VAL A 249 29.86 0.24 7.63
N ALA A 250 29.22 -0.63 6.85
CA ALA A 250 28.63 -1.88 7.36
C ALA A 250 29.69 -2.79 7.99
N ALA A 251 30.86 -2.92 7.36
CA ALA A 251 31.99 -3.66 7.91
C ALA A 251 32.49 -3.05 9.23
N ALA A 252 32.60 -1.72 9.33
CA ALA A 252 32.99 -1.02 10.55
C ALA A 252 31.98 -1.23 11.69
N VAL A 253 30.67 -1.18 11.40
CA VAL A 253 29.60 -1.49 12.35
C VAL A 253 29.69 -2.94 12.83
N MET A 254 30.00 -3.88 11.94
CA MET A 254 30.19 -5.28 12.30
C MET A 254 31.45 -5.52 13.14
N LEU A 255 32.56 -4.83 12.83
CA LEU A 255 33.78 -4.88 13.63
C LEU A 255 33.56 -4.29 15.04
N LEU A 256 32.84 -3.17 15.15
CA LEU A 256 32.43 -2.59 16.43
C LEU A 256 31.57 -3.57 17.23
N THR A 257 30.57 -4.18 16.57
CA THR A 257 29.70 -5.19 17.18
C THR A 257 30.50 -6.37 17.68
N TRP A 258 31.39 -6.90 16.84
CA TRP A 258 32.29 -7.98 17.20
C TRP A 258 33.25 -7.58 18.32
N ALA A 259 33.72 -6.34 18.43
CA ALA A 259 34.56 -5.90 19.54
C ALA A 259 33.75 -5.83 20.85
N ARG A 260 32.55 -5.25 20.81
CA ARG A 260 31.72 -4.96 22.00
C ARG A 260 30.92 -6.14 22.54
N PHE A 261 30.58 -7.11 21.70
CA PHE A 261 29.81 -8.28 22.14
C PHE A 261 30.55 -9.05 23.24
N LYS A 262 29.83 -9.57 24.24
CA LYS A 262 30.39 -10.46 25.25
C LYS A 262 29.36 -11.54 25.55
N PHE A 263 29.82 -12.79 25.71
CA PHE A 263 29.01 -13.91 26.21
C PHE A 263 28.68 -13.65 27.68
N ARG A 264 27.63 -12.86 27.91
CA ARG A 264 27.06 -12.59 29.23
C ARG A 264 25.60 -12.97 29.15
N THR A 265 25.19 -13.99 29.89
CA THR A 265 23.79 -14.31 30.13
C THR A 265 23.11 -13.17 30.87
N ALA A 266 21.84 -12.89 30.56
CA ALA A 266 21.03 -11.93 31.31
C ALA A 266 20.85 -12.42 32.75
N GLY A 267 21.75 -12.01 33.63
CA GLY A 267 21.82 -12.45 35.04
C GLY A 267 23.22 -12.37 35.66
N SER A 268 24.30 -12.38 34.85
CA SER A 268 25.68 -12.48 35.36
C SER A 268 26.47 -11.16 35.41
N GLY A 269 25.85 -10.00 35.17
CA GLY A 269 26.56 -8.74 35.41
C GLY A 269 25.78 -7.47 35.08
N GLY A 270 25.33 -6.76 36.12
CA GLY A 270 24.82 -5.39 36.00
C GLY A 270 23.78 -4.98 37.05
N ALA A 271 23.12 -5.91 37.72
CA ALA A 271 22.13 -5.59 38.76
C ALA A 271 22.70 -5.57 40.20
N ARG A 272 24.03 -5.44 40.37
CA ARG A 272 24.66 -5.39 41.71
C ARG A 272 24.55 -4.02 42.40
N GLY A 273 24.16 -2.96 41.69
CA GLY A 273 24.02 -1.62 42.29
C GLY A 273 22.68 -1.38 43.00
N TRP A 274 21.57 -1.93 42.49
CA TRP A 274 20.23 -1.58 43.00
C TRP A 274 19.51 -2.71 43.73
N ARG A 275 19.91 -3.98 43.52
CA ARG A 275 19.37 -5.12 44.29
C ARG A 275 20.11 -5.46 45.58
N ARG A 276 21.24 -4.79 45.89
CA ARG A 276 21.95 -4.96 47.17
C ARG A 276 21.30 -4.26 48.37
N ARG A 277 20.12 -3.66 48.21
CA ARG A 277 19.27 -3.15 49.32
C ARG A 277 18.09 -4.04 49.68
N ARG A 278 17.91 -5.20 49.04
CA ARG A 278 17.10 -6.26 49.61
C ARG A 278 18.06 -7.34 50.09
N GLN A 279 18.46 -7.23 51.36
CA GLN A 279 18.87 -8.40 52.11
C GLN A 279 17.83 -9.51 51.86
N PRO A 280 18.25 -10.77 51.67
CA PRO A 280 17.32 -11.86 51.83
C PRO A 280 16.83 -11.77 53.27
N VAL A 281 15.60 -11.31 53.45
CA VAL A 281 14.90 -11.51 54.71
C VAL A 281 14.91 -13.02 54.87
N ALA A 282 15.61 -13.51 55.89
CA ALA A 282 15.55 -14.89 56.28
C ALA A 282 14.06 -15.26 56.31
N GLU A 283 13.70 -16.26 55.52
CA GLU A 283 12.34 -16.77 55.44
C GLU A 283 12.03 -17.32 56.83
N ALA A 284 11.47 -16.46 57.69
CA ALA A 284 10.92 -16.87 58.95
C ALA A 284 9.84 -17.90 58.62
N PRO A 285 9.75 -19.01 59.38
CA PRO A 285 8.72 -20.02 59.13
C PRO A 285 7.38 -19.31 59.04
N ALA A 286 6.75 -19.41 57.87
CA ALA A 286 5.48 -18.76 57.63
C ALA A 286 4.47 -19.32 58.63
N VAL A 287 4.16 -18.53 59.65
CA VAL A 287 2.99 -18.77 60.49
C VAL A 287 1.82 -18.79 59.53
N PRO A 288 0.96 -19.84 59.53
CA PRO A 288 -0.24 -19.84 58.70
C PRO A 288 -1.03 -18.58 59.08
N ALA A 289 -1.07 -17.61 58.17
CA ALA A 289 -1.94 -16.47 58.35
C ALA A 289 -3.35 -17.05 58.44
N THR A 290 -3.97 -16.95 59.62
CA THR A 290 -5.39 -17.25 59.77
C THR A 290 -6.12 -16.42 58.74
N ALA A 291 -6.74 -17.10 57.77
CA ALA A 291 -7.49 -16.46 56.71
C ALA A 291 -8.59 -15.63 57.36
N GLY A 292 -8.37 -14.31 57.49
CA GLY A 292 -9.42 -13.39 57.88
C GLY A 292 -10.61 -13.54 56.91
N PRO A 293 -11.84 -13.19 57.34
CA PRO A 293 -13.00 -13.28 56.48
C PRO A 293 -12.73 -12.52 55.18
N GLN A 294 -12.66 -13.25 54.06
CA GLN A 294 -12.43 -12.63 52.77
C GLN A 294 -13.55 -11.61 52.54
N PRO A 295 -13.24 -10.35 52.20
CA PRO A 295 -14.26 -9.36 51.93
C PRO A 295 -15.17 -9.90 50.82
N THR A 296 -16.44 -10.09 51.14
CA THR A 296 -17.46 -10.54 50.20
C THR A 296 -17.75 -9.42 49.22
N VAL A 297 -16.94 -9.31 48.18
CA VAL A 297 -17.18 -8.34 47.10
C VAL A 297 -18.42 -8.79 46.34
N ALA A 298 -19.48 -8.00 46.41
CA ALA A 298 -20.70 -8.20 45.64
C ALA A 298 -20.37 -8.15 44.13
N ARG A 299 -20.33 -9.31 43.48
CA ARG A 299 -20.05 -9.43 42.04
C ARG A 299 -21.27 -8.94 41.25
N ARG A 300 -21.17 -7.74 40.65
CA ARG A 300 -22.21 -7.19 39.77
C ARG A 300 -21.94 -7.62 38.32
N PHE A 301 -22.89 -8.29 37.68
CA PHE A 301 -22.80 -8.74 36.28
C PHE A 301 -23.89 -8.10 35.40
N GLY A 302 -23.93 -6.77 35.39
CA GLY A 302 -24.91 -5.99 34.63
C GLY A 302 -24.42 -5.51 33.25
N VAL A 303 -25.30 -4.84 32.52
CA VAL A 303 -24.98 -4.20 31.22
C VAL A 303 -23.87 -3.16 31.37
N ALA A 304 -23.92 -2.33 32.43
CA ALA A 304 -22.88 -1.35 32.74
C ALA A 304 -21.50 -2.00 32.96
N THR A 305 -21.46 -3.19 33.57
CA THR A 305 -20.20 -3.94 33.74
C THR A 305 -19.67 -4.51 32.42
N THR A 306 -20.55 -4.94 31.53
CA THR A 306 -20.15 -5.39 30.18
C THR A 306 -19.60 -4.24 29.35
N TRP A 307 -20.22 -3.06 29.42
CA TRP A 307 -19.78 -1.87 28.70
C TRP A 307 -18.43 -1.34 29.21
N THR A 308 -18.23 -1.33 30.53
CA THR A 308 -16.94 -0.97 31.12
C THR A 308 -15.85 -1.98 30.78
N GLN A 309 -16.15 -3.28 30.78
CA GLN A 309 -15.23 -4.32 30.28
C GLN A 309 -14.85 -4.07 28.82
N PHE A 310 -15.82 -3.76 27.96
CA PHE A 310 -15.59 -3.42 26.56
C PHE A 310 -14.68 -2.20 26.41
N LEU A 311 -15.01 -1.07 27.04
CA LEU A 311 -14.18 0.14 26.96
C LEU A 311 -12.76 -0.08 27.48
N ARG A 312 -12.61 -0.82 28.59
CA ARG A 312 -11.30 -1.15 29.16
C ARG A 312 -10.50 -2.07 28.24
N GLN A 313 -11.13 -3.10 27.68
CA GLN A 313 -10.47 -4.02 26.76
C GLN A 313 -10.06 -3.31 25.47
N THR A 314 -10.95 -2.52 24.87
CA THR A 314 -10.63 -1.67 23.71
C THR A 314 -9.45 -0.76 24.02
N ARG A 315 -9.44 -0.08 25.17
CA ARG A 315 -8.30 0.77 25.56
C ARG A 315 -7.00 -0.03 25.69
N ILE A 316 -7.02 -1.22 26.29
CA ILE A 316 -5.83 -2.07 26.43
C ILE A 316 -5.30 -2.51 25.07
N GLU A 317 -6.18 -2.91 24.15
CA GLU A 317 -5.81 -3.29 22.79
C GLU A 317 -5.29 -2.09 21.99
N THR A 318 -5.99 -0.96 22.01
CA THR A 318 -5.56 0.26 21.32
C THR A 318 -4.22 0.76 21.85
N VAL A 319 -4.05 0.90 23.17
CA VAL A 319 -2.78 1.38 23.75
C VAL A 319 -1.65 0.38 23.49
N GLY A 320 -1.94 -0.93 23.57
CA GLY A 320 -0.98 -1.97 23.21
C GLY A 320 -0.55 -1.89 21.75
N ALA A 321 -1.48 -1.64 20.84
CA ALA A 321 -1.21 -1.52 19.42
C ALA A 321 -0.41 -0.25 19.08
N LEU A 322 -0.87 0.91 19.58
CA LEU A 322 -0.25 2.23 19.32
C LEU A 322 1.15 2.36 19.93
N ARG A 323 1.42 1.70 21.06
CA ARG A 323 2.77 1.60 21.63
C ARG A 323 3.60 0.48 21.01
N GLY A 324 2.96 -0.37 20.22
CA GLY A 324 3.61 -1.44 19.50
C GLY A 324 4.58 -0.85 18.48
N VAL A 325 5.80 -1.39 18.46
CA VAL A 325 6.84 -0.88 17.57
C VAL A 325 6.52 -1.05 16.08
N PRO A 326 5.88 -2.17 15.64
CA PRO A 326 5.45 -2.30 14.25
C PRO A 326 4.52 -1.15 13.79
N PHE A 327 3.61 -0.69 14.64
CA PHE A 327 2.74 0.45 14.34
C PHE A 327 3.55 1.73 14.13
N LEU A 328 4.46 2.07 15.04
CA LEU A 328 5.28 3.28 14.93
C LEU A 328 6.12 3.28 13.65
N ILE A 329 6.66 2.12 13.28
CA ILE A 329 7.40 1.94 12.02
C ILE A 329 6.50 2.18 10.80
N MET A 330 5.35 1.51 10.74
CA MET A 330 4.45 1.60 9.58
C MET A 330 3.84 3.00 9.45
N LEU A 331 3.51 3.64 10.59
CA LEU A 331 3.08 5.03 10.65
C LEU A 331 4.16 5.93 10.06
N PHE A 332 5.38 5.86 10.59
CA PHE A 332 6.47 6.74 10.17
C PHE A 332 6.85 6.53 8.70
N ALA A 333 6.93 5.29 8.22
CA ALA A 333 7.18 4.98 6.82
C ALA A 333 6.06 5.53 5.91
N GLY A 334 4.80 5.44 6.34
CA GLY A 334 3.68 6.05 5.63
C GLY A 334 3.74 7.57 5.59
N LEU A 335 4.08 8.22 6.72
CA LEU A 335 4.24 9.68 6.78
C LEU A 335 5.39 10.15 5.88
N LEU A 336 6.51 9.44 5.87
CA LEU A 336 7.63 9.75 4.97
C LEU A 336 7.24 9.60 3.50
N ASN A 337 6.46 8.58 3.16
CA ASN A 337 6.01 8.40 1.78
C ASN A 337 5.06 9.51 1.34
N VAL A 338 4.13 9.92 2.21
CA VAL A 338 3.26 11.09 1.96
C VAL A 338 4.10 12.34 1.78
N PHE A 339 5.06 12.56 2.68
CA PHE A 339 5.98 13.69 2.59
C PHE A 339 6.70 13.70 1.22
N GLY A 340 7.38 12.62 0.84
CA GLY A 340 8.09 12.55 -0.45
C GLY A 340 7.20 12.76 -1.67
N LEU A 341 5.99 12.19 -1.69
CA LEU A 341 5.06 12.36 -2.81
C LEU A 341 4.51 13.80 -2.88
N SER A 342 4.27 14.45 -1.74
CA SER A 342 3.80 15.85 -1.71
C SER A 342 4.79 16.81 -2.37
N PHE A 343 6.10 16.60 -2.22
CA PHE A 343 7.11 17.41 -2.91
C PHE A 343 7.18 17.13 -4.43
N SER A 344 6.83 15.92 -4.86
CA SER A 344 6.80 15.58 -6.29
C SER A 344 5.59 16.18 -7.02
N LEU A 345 4.52 16.51 -6.27
CA LEU A 345 3.32 17.16 -6.78
C LEU A 345 3.43 18.69 -6.86
N ASP A 346 4.59 19.25 -6.47
CA ASP A 346 4.84 20.70 -6.44
C ASP A 346 4.91 21.30 -7.86
N GLU A 347 5.12 20.49 -8.90
CA GLU A 347 5.26 20.97 -10.28
C GLU A 347 4.27 20.32 -11.24
N LEU A 348 3.51 21.16 -11.97
CA LEU A 348 2.72 20.74 -13.13
C LEU A 348 3.19 21.54 -14.34
N PHE A 349 3.71 20.83 -15.34
CA PHE A 349 4.32 21.44 -16.54
C PHE A 349 5.44 22.46 -16.20
N GLY A 350 6.23 22.19 -15.17
CA GLY A 350 7.33 23.08 -14.73
C GLY A 350 6.87 24.33 -13.99
N THR A 351 5.59 24.43 -13.64
CA THR A 351 5.03 25.55 -12.85
C THR A 351 4.70 25.07 -11.45
N LYS A 352 5.11 25.85 -10.45
CA LYS A 352 4.80 25.55 -9.04
C LYS A 352 3.30 25.68 -8.77
N ILE A 353 2.68 24.67 -8.17
CA ILE A 353 1.28 24.72 -7.75
C ILE A 353 1.20 24.95 -6.25
N TYR A 354 0.24 25.73 -5.79
CA TYR A 354 -0.07 25.82 -4.36
C TYR A 354 -0.49 24.45 -3.80
N PRO A 355 0.03 24.04 -2.63
CA PRO A 355 -0.34 22.77 -1.99
C PRO A 355 -1.71 22.88 -1.32
N VAL A 356 -2.75 23.17 -2.11
CA VAL A 356 -4.13 23.23 -1.65
C VAL A 356 -4.57 21.88 -1.07
N THR A 357 -5.56 21.93 -0.18
CA THR A 357 -6.00 20.75 0.60
C THR A 357 -6.41 19.57 -0.29
N ASN A 358 -6.97 19.82 -1.48
CA ASN A 358 -7.37 18.78 -2.42
C ASN A 358 -6.15 18.01 -3.01
N VAL A 359 -5.03 18.68 -3.28
CA VAL A 359 -3.78 18.09 -3.77
C VAL A 359 -3.18 17.25 -2.65
N MET A 360 -3.18 17.77 -1.41
CA MET A 360 -2.72 17.01 -0.24
C MET A 360 -3.53 15.74 -0.01
N LEU A 361 -4.87 15.81 -0.13
CA LEU A 361 -5.72 14.61 -0.01
C LEU A 361 -5.45 13.57 -1.11
N ARG A 362 -5.16 14.00 -2.34
CA ARG A 362 -4.76 13.09 -3.43
C ARG A 362 -3.42 12.43 -3.16
N ALA A 363 -2.44 13.19 -2.64
CA ALA A 363 -1.15 12.65 -2.22
C ALA A 363 -1.31 11.55 -1.16
N VAL A 364 -2.18 11.78 -0.17
CA VAL A 364 -2.49 10.80 0.87
C VAL A 364 -3.13 9.53 0.30
N ALA A 365 -4.11 9.66 -0.60
CA ALA A 365 -4.80 8.52 -1.18
C ALA A 365 -3.84 7.55 -1.90
N GLY A 366 -2.86 8.09 -2.63
CA GLY A 366 -1.84 7.29 -3.32
C GLY A 366 -0.74 6.75 -2.40
N ALA A 367 -0.17 7.58 -1.52
CA ALA A 367 1.02 7.23 -0.75
C ALA A 367 0.75 6.45 0.55
N PHE A 368 -0.41 6.66 1.19
CA PHE A 368 -0.65 6.17 2.55
C PHE A 368 -1.44 4.85 2.60
N ALA A 369 -2.22 4.55 1.56
CA ALA A 369 -3.13 3.39 1.53
C ALA A 369 -2.40 2.05 1.75
N LEU A 370 -1.22 1.86 1.16
CA LEU A 370 -0.42 0.64 1.32
C LEU A 370 -0.05 0.40 2.80
N PHE A 371 0.36 1.44 3.52
CA PHE A 371 0.75 1.33 4.92
C PHE A 371 -0.45 1.05 5.82
N VAL A 372 -1.61 1.63 5.50
CA VAL A 372 -2.87 1.31 6.20
C VAL A 372 -3.22 -0.17 6.00
N PHE A 373 -3.17 -0.70 4.79
CA PHE A 373 -3.43 -2.12 4.53
C PHE A 373 -2.44 -3.04 5.27
N LEU A 374 -1.16 -2.66 5.31
CA LEU A 374 -0.14 -3.42 6.04
C LEU A 374 -0.43 -3.43 7.55
N VAL A 375 -0.77 -2.28 8.14
CA VAL A 375 -1.15 -2.15 9.55
C VAL A 375 -2.40 -2.99 9.86
N LEU A 376 -3.45 -2.90 9.05
CA LEU A 376 -4.68 -3.67 9.25
C LEU A 376 -4.43 -5.18 9.16
N THR A 377 -3.65 -5.62 8.17
CA THR A 377 -3.25 -7.03 8.04
C THR A 377 -2.48 -7.51 9.26
N PHE A 378 -1.43 -6.77 9.63
CA PHE A 378 -0.54 -7.17 10.72
C PHE A 378 -1.27 -7.18 12.06
N TYR A 379 -1.91 -6.06 12.43
CA TYR A 379 -2.56 -5.91 13.74
C TYR A 379 -3.85 -6.69 13.88
N SER A 380 -4.58 -6.99 12.81
CA SER A 380 -5.70 -7.94 12.92
C SER A 380 -5.23 -9.30 13.42
N GLY A 381 -4.10 -9.80 12.90
CA GLY A 381 -3.49 -11.05 13.35
C GLY A 381 -2.89 -10.94 14.75
N GLU A 382 -2.13 -9.89 15.04
CA GLU A 382 -1.54 -9.71 16.38
C GLU A 382 -2.61 -9.60 17.46
N LEU A 383 -3.65 -8.78 17.26
CA LEU A 383 -4.71 -8.59 18.25
C LEU A 383 -5.54 -9.87 18.45
N VAL A 384 -5.88 -10.59 17.39
CA VAL A 384 -6.68 -11.83 17.51
C VAL A 384 -5.91 -12.94 18.23
N TRP A 385 -4.59 -13.05 17.99
CA TRP A 385 -3.76 -14.12 18.53
C TRP A 385 -2.97 -13.75 19.78
N ARG A 386 -3.03 -12.49 20.23
CA ARG A 386 -2.24 -11.96 21.35
C ARG A 386 -2.35 -12.82 22.60
N GLU A 387 -3.56 -13.17 23.01
CA GLU A 387 -3.78 -13.94 24.24
C GLU A 387 -3.20 -15.35 24.13
N ARG A 388 -3.23 -15.96 22.94
CA ARG A 388 -2.63 -17.28 22.69
C ARG A 388 -1.11 -17.21 22.68
N ASN A 389 -0.53 -16.19 22.06
CA ASN A 389 0.92 -15.98 22.02
C ASN A 389 1.50 -15.76 23.43
N LEU A 390 0.74 -15.09 24.30
CA LEU A 390 1.11 -14.89 25.70
C LEU A 390 0.78 -16.09 26.61
N ARG A 391 0.22 -17.19 26.08
CA ARG A 391 -0.27 -18.36 26.83
C ARG A 391 -1.32 -18.02 27.91
N MET A 392 -2.09 -16.96 27.67
CA MET A 392 -3.13 -16.47 28.58
C MET A 392 -4.55 -16.77 28.09
N SER A 393 -4.72 -17.40 26.92
CA SER A 393 -6.03 -17.64 26.32
C SER A 393 -6.98 -18.41 27.24
N GLU A 394 -6.48 -19.41 27.97
CA GLU A 394 -7.30 -20.19 28.91
C GLU A 394 -7.79 -19.34 30.09
N LEU A 395 -6.95 -18.41 30.58
CA LEU A 395 -7.36 -17.46 31.62
C LEU A 395 -8.46 -16.53 31.11
N PHE A 396 -8.29 -16.00 29.89
CA PHE A 396 -9.28 -15.10 29.29
C PHE A 396 -10.61 -15.82 28.99
N ASP A 397 -10.55 -17.09 28.60
CA ASP A 397 -11.75 -17.91 28.33
C ASP A 397 -12.53 -18.25 29.60
N ALA A 398 -11.86 -18.32 30.75
CA ALA A 398 -12.49 -18.53 32.06
C ALA A 398 -13.15 -17.26 32.64
N LEU A 399 -12.86 -16.08 32.08
CA LEU A 399 -13.46 -14.84 32.57
C LEU A 399 -14.96 -14.77 32.23
N PRO A 400 -15.81 -14.25 33.13
CA PRO A 400 -17.25 -14.06 32.89
C PRO A 400 -17.51 -12.84 31.98
N VAL A 401 -16.83 -12.76 30.84
CA VAL A 401 -16.96 -11.71 29.82
C VAL A 401 -17.80 -12.25 28.67
N ARG A 402 -18.70 -11.44 28.10
CA ARG A 402 -19.49 -11.85 26.92
C ARG A 402 -18.60 -11.97 25.69
N THR A 403 -18.85 -12.97 24.83
CA THR A 403 -18.02 -13.24 23.65
C THR A 403 -17.92 -12.05 22.69
N TRP A 404 -18.98 -11.25 22.57
CA TRP A 404 -18.96 -10.10 21.67
C TRP A 404 -17.96 -9.02 22.07
N VAL A 405 -17.68 -8.90 23.38
CA VAL A 405 -16.72 -7.92 23.90
C VAL A 405 -15.31 -8.23 23.37
N ALA A 406 -14.95 -9.50 23.22
CA ALA A 406 -13.63 -9.92 22.78
C ALA A 406 -13.34 -9.54 21.32
N TRP A 407 -14.26 -9.80 20.40
CA TRP A 407 -14.06 -9.43 18.99
C TRP A 407 -14.32 -7.94 18.75
N ALA A 408 -15.32 -7.34 19.42
CA ALA A 408 -15.68 -5.94 19.21
C ALA A 408 -14.58 -5.02 19.72
N SER A 409 -13.95 -5.35 20.86
CA SER A 409 -12.82 -4.56 21.37
C SER A 409 -11.63 -4.56 20.41
N LYS A 410 -11.35 -5.69 19.76
CA LYS A 410 -10.28 -5.80 18.74
C LYS A 410 -10.62 -5.04 17.46
N LEU A 411 -11.86 -5.10 16.99
CA LEU A 411 -12.30 -4.32 15.83
C LEU A 411 -12.27 -2.81 16.13
N CYS A 412 -12.74 -2.38 17.30
CA CYS A 412 -12.65 -0.98 17.73
C CYS A 412 -11.21 -0.53 17.97
N ALA A 413 -10.33 -1.42 18.41
CA ALA A 413 -8.90 -1.12 18.51
C ALA A 413 -8.28 -0.89 17.13
N LEU A 414 -8.60 -1.72 16.13
CA LEU A 414 -8.18 -1.50 14.74
C LEU A 414 -8.71 -0.16 14.20
N ALA A 415 -9.98 0.16 14.47
CA ALA A 415 -10.58 1.44 14.08
C ALA A 415 -9.88 2.64 14.75
N ALA A 416 -9.52 2.53 16.03
CA ALA A 416 -8.79 3.57 16.76
C ALA A 416 -7.34 3.73 16.26
N VAL A 417 -6.67 2.62 15.94
CA VAL A 417 -5.34 2.62 15.31
C VAL A 417 -5.40 3.34 13.97
N LEU A 418 -6.37 2.98 13.11
CA LEU A 418 -6.62 3.64 11.83
C LEU A 418 -6.89 5.14 12.00
N ALA A 419 -7.81 5.52 12.90
CA ALA A 419 -8.11 6.92 13.18
C ALA A 419 -6.85 7.70 13.61
N THR A 420 -6.01 7.10 14.45
CA THR A 420 -4.74 7.72 14.88
C THR A 420 -3.79 7.93 13.71
N MET A 421 -3.69 6.98 12.78
CA MET A 421 -2.89 7.13 11.56
C MET A 421 -3.41 8.28 10.69
N LEU A 422 -4.73 8.37 10.50
CA LEU A 422 -5.34 9.42 9.69
C LEU A 422 -5.16 10.82 10.32
N VAL A 423 -5.25 10.94 11.65
CA VAL A 423 -4.91 12.19 12.36
C VAL A 423 -3.43 12.55 12.14
N ALA A 424 -2.51 11.59 12.27
CA ALA A 424 -1.09 11.85 12.07
C ALA A 424 -0.77 12.34 10.65
N VAL A 425 -1.44 11.76 9.64
CA VAL A 425 -1.32 12.21 8.25
C VAL A 425 -1.89 13.60 8.06
N LEU A 426 -3.07 13.89 8.61
CA LEU A 426 -3.66 15.24 8.57
C LEU A 426 -2.66 16.28 9.10
N LEU A 427 -2.08 16.01 10.28
CA LEU A 427 -1.09 16.89 10.88
C LEU A 427 0.17 17.04 10.02
N THR A 428 0.57 15.97 9.33
CA THR A 428 1.72 16.00 8.41
C THR A 428 1.42 16.87 7.18
N CYS A 429 0.24 16.72 6.56
CA CYS A 429 -0.15 17.55 5.42
C CYS A 429 -0.27 19.04 5.80
N VAL A 430 -0.87 19.34 6.96
CA VAL A 430 -0.93 20.72 7.49
C VAL A 430 0.49 21.26 7.75
N GLY A 431 1.39 20.43 8.28
CA GLY A 431 2.80 20.79 8.49
C GLY A 431 3.53 21.08 7.17
N ILE A 432 3.30 20.27 6.13
CA ILE A 432 3.86 20.50 4.78
C ILE A 432 3.34 21.82 4.22
N GLN A 433 2.02 22.03 4.22
CA GLN A 433 1.38 23.26 3.76
C GLN A 433 1.96 24.51 4.48
N ALA A 434 2.10 24.43 5.81
CA ALA A 434 2.71 25.49 6.61
C ALA A 434 4.17 25.75 6.23
N SER A 435 4.96 24.69 5.99
CA SER A 435 6.38 24.80 5.62
C SER A 435 6.59 25.43 4.24
N THR A 436 5.63 25.27 3.33
CA THR A 436 5.62 25.89 2.00
C THR A 436 5.05 27.32 1.98
N GLY A 437 4.67 27.87 3.15
CA GLY A 437 4.08 29.21 3.26
C GLY A 437 2.59 29.29 2.94
N TYR A 438 1.90 28.16 2.77
CA TYR A 438 0.46 28.11 2.52
C TYR A 438 -0.31 27.95 3.85
N THR A 439 -1.04 28.99 4.26
CA THR A 439 -1.71 29.06 5.57
C THR A 439 -3.22 28.83 5.54
N HIS A 440 -3.80 28.59 4.36
CA HIS A 440 -5.25 28.37 4.22
C HIS A 440 -5.61 26.89 4.46
N PHE A 441 -5.65 26.49 5.74
CA PHE A 441 -5.94 25.11 6.14
C PHE A 441 -7.44 24.82 6.19
N GLU A 442 -7.93 24.02 5.26
CA GLU A 442 -9.33 23.57 5.27
C GLU A 442 -9.49 22.30 6.11
N ILE A 443 -9.38 22.44 7.43
CA ILE A 443 -9.54 21.30 8.37
C ILE A 443 -10.86 20.53 8.16
N PRO A 444 -12.02 21.18 7.92
CA PRO A 444 -13.26 20.45 7.64
C PRO A 444 -13.17 19.58 6.38
N LEU A 445 -12.43 20.01 5.35
CA LEU A 445 -12.22 19.23 4.14
C LEU A 445 -11.32 18.02 4.40
N TYR A 446 -10.25 18.18 5.18
CA TYR A 446 -9.45 17.04 5.64
C TYR A 446 -10.28 16.02 6.41
N LEU A 447 -11.14 16.48 7.33
CA LEU A 447 -12.01 15.58 8.09
C LEU A 447 -12.97 14.81 7.19
N LYS A 448 -13.59 15.47 6.20
CA LYS A 448 -14.46 14.81 5.21
C LYS A 448 -13.67 13.79 4.38
N GLY A 449 -12.55 14.19 3.79
CA GLY A 449 -11.76 13.31 2.93
C GLY A 449 -11.17 12.10 3.67
N LEU A 450 -10.59 12.30 4.85
CA LEU A 450 -9.92 11.23 5.58
C LEU A 450 -10.91 10.35 6.34
N PHE A 451 -11.89 10.92 7.06
CA PHE A 451 -12.77 10.16 7.95
C PHE A 451 -14.10 9.75 7.34
N LEU A 452 -14.66 10.52 6.39
CA LEU A 452 -15.93 10.17 5.76
C LEU A 452 -15.73 9.46 4.42
N VAL A 453 -14.69 9.82 3.66
CA VAL A 453 -14.40 9.16 2.37
C VAL A 453 -13.45 7.98 2.56
N ALA A 454 -12.24 8.18 3.08
CA ALA A 454 -11.25 7.09 3.12
C ALA A 454 -11.47 6.06 4.25
N MET A 455 -11.75 6.50 5.48
CA MET A 455 -11.84 5.61 6.65
C MET A 455 -12.86 4.47 6.51
N PRO A 456 -14.09 4.66 5.97
CA PRO A 456 -15.05 3.56 5.83
C PRO A 456 -14.51 2.40 4.97
N GLN A 457 -13.82 2.70 3.87
CA GLN A 457 -13.22 1.68 3.02
C GLN A 457 -12.19 0.85 3.80
N PHE A 458 -11.31 1.53 4.56
CA PHE A 458 -10.33 0.85 5.41
C PHE A 458 -10.99 0.05 6.55
N LEU A 459 -12.12 0.50 7.09
CA LEU A 459 -12.88 -0.26 8.09
C LEU A 459 -13.50 -1.53 7.50
N PHE A 460 -13.95 -1.51 6.24
CA PHE A 460 -14.41 -2.73 5.56
C PHE A 460 -13.29 -3.77 5.47
N PHE A 461 -12.09 -3.34 5.13
CA PHE A 461 -10.91 -4.20 5.14
C PHE A 461 -10.50 -4.65 6.54
N ALA A 462 -10.64 -3.81 7.57
CA ALA A 462 -10.40 -4.21 8.95
C ALA A 462 -11.36 -5.34 9.39
N ALA A 463 -12.64 -5.25 9.02
CA ALA A 463 -13.64 -6.28 9.27
C ALA A 463 -13.30 -7.58 8.52
N LEU A 464 -12.88 -7.48 7.24
CA LEU A 464 -12.43 -8.62 6.45
C LEU A 464 -11.21 -9.30 7.08
N CYS A 465 -10.17 -8.55 7.44
CA CYS A 465 -8.97 -9.10 8.05
C CYS A 465 -9.26 -9.79 9.38
N LEU A 466 -10.11 -9.19 10.22
CA LEU A 466 -10.55 -9.83 11.47
C LEU A 466 -11.33 -11.11 11.19
N PHE A 467 -12.26 -11.10 10.23
CA PHE A 467 -13.00 -12.29 9.82
C PHE A 467 -12.06 -13.41 9.36
N VAL A 468 -11.11 -13.10 8.47
CA VAL A 468 -10.12 -14.04 7.95
C VAL A 468 -9.27 -14.63 9.08
N GLN A 469 -8.79 -13.79 10.00
CA GLN A 469 -7.99 -14.23 11.16
C GLN A 469 -8.76 -15.10 12.15
N VAL A 470 -10.07 -14.87 12.27
CA VAL A 470 -10.92 -15.68 13.13
C VAL A 470 -11.22 -17.02 12.47
N VAL A 471 -11.59 -17.05 11.19
CA VAL A 471 -11.95 -18.27 10.48
C VAL A 471 -10.75 -19.19 10.31
N LEU A 472 -9.61 -18.65 9.90
CA LEU A 472 -8.39 -19.41 9.67
C LEU A 472 -7.69 -19.68 11.01
N ASP A 473 -7.51 -20.95 11.35
CA ASP A 473 -6.84 -21.37 12.59
C ASP A 473 -5.30 -21.25 12.51
N ASN A 474 -4.81 -20.26 11.77
CA ASN A 474 -3.38 -20.00 11.63
C ASN A 474 -3.14 -18.52 11.34
N LYS A 475 -2.44 -17.85 12.27
CA LYS A 475 -2.08 -16.42 12.19
C LYS A 475 -1.41 -16.04 10.86
N PHE A 476 -0.47 -16.86 10.40
CA PHE A 476 0.29 -16.60 9.18
C PHE A 476 -0.55 -16.81 7.92
N LEU A 477 -1.39 -17.85 7.91
CA LEU A 477 -2.36 -18.04 6.83
C LEU A 477 -3.38 -16.90 6.80
N GLY A 478 -3.77 -16.38 7.96
CA GLY A 478 -4.61 -15.19 8.08
C GLY A 478 -3.99 -13.95 7.43
N TRP A 479 -2.69 -13.71 7.66
CA TRP A 479 -1.95 -12.65 6.98
C TRP A 479 -1.86 -12.87 5.47
N LEU A 480 -1.56 -14.11 5.05
CA LEU A 480 -1.46 -14.45 3.63
C LEU A 480 -2.80 -14.22 2.91
N VAL A 481 -3.89 -14.78 3.41
CA VAL A 481 -5.22 -14.66 2.78
C VAL A 481 -5.71 -13.22 2.77
N SER A 482 -5.51 -12.47 3.86
CA SER A 482 -5.82 -11.03 3.88
C SER A 482 -5.02 -10.28 2.81
N SER A 483 -3.73 -10.58 2.67
CA SER A 483 -2.85 -10.00 1.63
C SER A 483 -3.33 -10.34 0.22
N LEU A 484 -3.75 -11.58 -0.01
CA LEU A 484 -4.30 -12.03 -1.29
C LEU A 484 -5.58 -11.27 -1.66
N PHE A 485 -6.44 -10.93 -0.70
CA PHE A 485 -7.63 -10.11 -0.97
C PHE A 485 -7.26 -8.70 -1.45
N TYR A 486 -6.22 -8.07 -0.88
CA TYR A 486 -5.73 -6.78 -1.38
C TYR A 486 -5.17 -6.90 -2.80
N ILE A 487 -4.34 -7.93 -3.04
CA ILE A 487 -3.76 -8.20 -4.36
C ILE A 487 -4.86 -8.44 -5.40
N ALA A 488 -5.89 -9.22 -5.05
CA ALA A 488 -7.06 -9.44 -5.90
C ALA A 488 -7.77 -8.12 -6.27
N GLY A 489 -7.81 -7.15 -5.35
CA GLY A 489 -8.37 -5.81 -5.63
C GLY A 489 -7.69 -5.07 -6.79
N PHE A 490 -6.39 -5.33 -7.02
CA PHE A 490 -5.61 -4.79 -8.15
C PHE A 490 -5.68 -5.69 -9.40
N VAL A 491 -5.71 -7.01 -9.21
CA VAL A 491 -5.70 -7.98 -10.32
C VAL A 491 -7.06 -8.07 -11.02
N LEU A 492 -8.18 -7.99 -10.30
CA LEU A 492 -9.52 -8.12 -10.87
C LEU A 492 -9.79 -7.08 -11.99
N PRO A 493 -9.52 -5.78 -11.80
CA PRO A 493 -9.61 -4.80 -12.89
C PRO A 493 -8.74 -5.14 -14.10
N ALA A 494 -7.52 -5.64 -13.89
CA ALA A 494 -6.64 -6.04 -14.98
C ALA A 494 -7.21 -7.25 -15.77
N LEU A 495 -7.97 -8.12 -15.11
CA LEU A 495 -8.75 -9.20 -15.74
C LEU A 495 -10.07 -8.72 -16.35
N ARG A 496 -10.30 -7.40 -16.45
CA ARG A 496 -11.55 -6.76 -16.93
C ARG A 496 -12.75 -7.06 -16.03
N LEU A 497 -12.49 -7.49 -14.80
CA LEU A 497 -13.48 -7.62 -13.74
C LEU A 497 -13.50 -6.32 -12.92
N GLU A 498 -14.10 -5.29 -13.49
CA GLU A 498 -14.02 -3.91 -13.00
C GLU A 498 -15.15 -3.49 -12.06
N HIS A 499 -16.28 -4.20 -12.05
CA HIS A 499 -17.50 -3.74 -11.38
C HIS A 499 -17.35 -3.69 -9.84
N HIS A 500 -17.74 -2.57 -9.25
CA HIS A 500 -17.64 -2.32 -7.82
C HIS A 500 -18.51 -3.22 -6.91
N LEU A 501 -19.48 -3.97 -7.46
CA LEU A 501 -20.39 -4.81 -6.67
C LEU A 501 -19.75 -6.12 -6.19
N TYR A 502 -18.76 -6.66 -6.91
CA TYR A 502 -18.02 -7.85 -6.45
C TYR A 502 -16.60 -7.53 -5.98
N ARG A 503 -16.08 -6.33 -6.28
CA ARG A 503 -14.77 -5.87 -5.81
C ARG A 503 -14.88 -5.35 -4.38
N PHE A 504 -14.51 -6.20 -3.43
CA PHE A 504 -14.66 -5.95 -1.99
C PHE A 504 -14.15 -4.58 -1.55
N GLY A 505 -14.99 -3.85 -0.81
CA GLY A 505 -14.64 -2.57 -0.20
C GLY A 505 -14.41 -1.42 -1.19
N THR A 506 -14.68 -1.62 -2.49
CA THR A 506 -14.52 -0.57 -3.50
C THR A 506 -15.82 0.21 -3.73
N ALA A 507 -15.68 1.48 -4.08
CA ALA A 507 -16.76 2.37 -4.48
C ALA A 507 -16.30 3.23 -5.66
N PRO A 508 -17.24 3.84 -6.41
CA PRO A 508 -16.90 4.83 -7.43
C PRO A 508 -16.05 5.96 -6.84
N GLU A 509 -15.14 6.51 -7.65
CA GLU A 509 -14.33 7.64 -7.23
C GLU A 509 -15.21 8.86 -6.92
N ALA A 510 -14.90 9.53 -5.81
CA ALA A 510 -15.54 10.77 -5.38
C ALA A 510 -14.49 11.89 -5.36
N PRO A 511 -14.00 12.35 -6.53
CA PRO A 511 -12.99 13.39 -6.59
C PRO A 511 -13.55 14.68 -6.01
N TYR A 512 -12.72 15.36 -5.21
CA TYR A 512 -13.01 16.70 -4.74
C TYR A 512 -12.47 17.73 -5.75
N SER A 513 -13.29 18.74 -6.05
CA SER A 513 -12.91 19.94 -6.80
C SER A 513 -13.28 21.17 -5.99
N ASP A 514 -12.44 22.20 -5.99
CA ASP A 514 -12.72 23.45 -5.28
C ASP A 514 -13.94 24.18 -5.86
N MET A 515 -14.33 23.89 -7.12
CA MET A 515 -15.50 24.47 -7.77
C MET A 515 -16.83 23.79 -7.39
N ASN A 516 -16.85 22.46 -7.21
CA ASN A 516 -18.10 21.68 -7.02
C ASN A 516 -18.14 20.93 -5.68
N GLY A 517 -17.07 21.02 -4.89
CA GLY A 517 -16.83 20.14 -3.75
C GLY A 517 -16.85 18.66 -4.16
N TYR A 518 -17.44 17.82 -3.30
CA TYR A 518 -17.77 16.43 -3.65
C TYR A 518 -19.04 16.31 -4.52
N GLY A 519 -19.83 17.38 -4.60
CA GLY A 519 -21.06 17.50 -5.37
C GLY A 519 -21.90 16.23 -5.39
N HIS A 520 -22.11 15.73 -6.61
CA HIS A 520 -23.00 14.63 -6.89
C HIS A 520 -22.44 13.23 -6.61
N PHE A 521 -21.16 13.10 -6.24
CA PHE A 521 -20.53 11.82 -5.94
C PHE A 521 -20.94 11.25 -4.58
N VAL A 522 -21.42 12.10 -3.66
CA VAL A 522 -21.77 11.73 -2.28
C VAL A 522 -22.88 10.67 -2.22
N GLN A 523 -23.94 10.83 -3.03
CA GLN A 523 -25.07 9.91 -3.00
C GLN A 523 -24.69 8.50 -3.48
N PRO A 524 -24.05 8.31 -4.67
CA PRO A 524 -23.53 7.01 -5.07
C PRO A 524 -22.58 6.42 -4.02
N LEU A 525 -21.65 7.22 -3.51
CA LEU A 525 -20.67 6.77 -2.51
C LEU A 525 -21.36 6.19 -1.25
N THR A 526 -22.39 6.88 -0.76
CA THR A 526 -23.14 6.47 0.44
C THR A 526 -23.86 5.13 0.23
N TRP A 527 -24.46 4.90 -0.95
CA TRP A 527 -25.09 3.61 -1.27
C TRP A 527 -24.07 2.46 -1.32
N PHE A 528 -22.90 2.69 -1.94
CA PHE A 528 -21.83 1.69 -1.94
C PHE A 528 -21.29 1.42 -0.53
N TYR A 529 -21.21 2.44 0.32
CA TYR A 529 -20.77 2.27 1.72
C TYR A 529 -21.82 1.56 2.57
N LEU A 530 -23.10 1.82 2.34
CA LEU A 530 -24.19 1.07 2.97
C LEU A 530 -24.12 -0.40 2.53
N TYR A 531 -23.98 -0.66 1.24
CA TYR A 531 -23.85 -2.01 0.69
C TYR A 531 -22.69 -2.78 1.33
N TRP A 532 -21.46 -2.25 1.26
CA TRP A 532 -20.29 -2.92 1.86
C TRP A 532 -20.33 -2.95 3.38
N GLY A 533 -20.94 -1.96 4.03
CA GLY A 533 -21.19 -1.95 5.47
C GLY A 533 -22.10 -3.10 5.91
N LEU A 534 -23.16 -3.38 5.15
CA LEU A 534 -24.07 -4.52 5.40
C LEU A 534 -23.37 -5.86 5.12
N VAL A 535 -22.54 -5.94 4.08
CA VAL A 535 -21.68 -7.13 3.84
C VAL A 535 -20.71 -7.33 5.01
N CYS A 536 -20.09 -6.27 5.52
CA CYS A 536 -19.20 -6.37 6.69
C CYS A 536 -19.96 -6.76 7.96
N ALA A 537 -21.21 -6.33 8.13
CA ALA A 537 -22.06 -6.79 9.23
C ALA A 537 -22.28 -8.31 9.17
N VAL A 538 -22.52 -8.86 7.96
CA VAL A 538 -22.56 -10.32 7.75
C VAL A 538 -21.23 -10.96 8.17
N LEU A 539 -20.09 -10.44 7.70
CA LEU A 539 -18.76 -10.99 8.06
C LEU A 539 -18.52 -10.98 9.58
N VAL A 540 -18.87 -9.89 10.26
CA VAL A 540 -18.72 -9.76 11.73
C VAL A 540 -19.61 -10.74 12.48
N VAL A 541 -20.86 -10.95 12.04
CA VAL A 541 -21.75 -11.96 12.63
C VAL A 541 -21.17 -13.36 12.44
N VAL A 542 -20.64 -13.69 11.26
CA VAL A 542 -19.99 -14.98 11.04
C VAL A 542 -18.72 -15.11 11.89
N ALA A 543 -17.90 -14.07 12.00
CA ALA A 543 -16.73 -14.06 12.89
C ALA A 543 -17.13 -14.29 14.36
N HIS A 544 -18.26 -13.71 14.81
CA HIS A 544 -18.79 -13.96 16.14
C HIS A 544 -19.15 -15.44 16.37
N LEU A 545 -19.77 -16.09 15.37
CA LEU A 545 -20.13 -17.52 15.46
C LEU A 545 -18.89 -18.43 15.51
N PHE A 546 -17.86 -18.09 14.74
CA PHE A 546 -16.60 -18.84 14.65
C PHE A 546 -15.55 -18.49 15.71
N TRP A 547 -15.84 -17.53 16.60
CA TRP A 547 -14.94 -17.11 17.66
C TRP A 547 -14.69 -18.25 18.66
N VAL A 548 -13.48 -18.80 18.70
CA VAL A 548 -13.16 -19.93 19.57
C VAL A 548 -12.98 -19.48 21.01
N ARG A 549 -13.57 -20.22 21.95
CA ARG A 549 -13.26 -20.22 23.38
C ARG A 549 -12.93 -21.66 23.76
N GLY A 550 -11.77 -21.91 24.35
CA GLY A 550 -11.26 -23.25 24.65
C GLY A 550 -10.10 -23.68 23.76
N THR A 551 -9.60 -24.88 24.03
CA THR A 551 -8.38 -25.47 23.44
C THR A 551 -8.63 -26.24 22.14
N GLU A 552 -9.89 -26.51 21.80
CA GLU A 552 -10.26 -27.31 20.63
C GLU A 552 -10.18 -26.51 19.33
N THR A 553 -9.23 -26.88 18.47
CA THR A 553 -8.88 -26.15 17.24
C THR A 553 -9.49 -26.73 15.96
N SER A 554 -10.05 -27.95 16.00
CA SER A 554 -10.50 -28.63 14.79
C SER A 554 -11.66 -27.90 14.08
N PHE A 555 -11.53 -27.68 12.76
CA PHE A 555 -12.52 -26.93 11.96
C PHE A 555 -13.92 -27.55 12.01
N ARG A 556 -14.02 -28.89 11.99
CA ARG A 556 -15.31 -29.61 12.07
C ARG A 556 -16.05 -29.31 13.38
N LEU A 557 -15.32 -29.30 14.50
CA LEU A 557 -15.91 -29.00 15.80
C LEU A 557 -16.32 -27.52 15.87
N ARG A 558 -15.49 -26.61 15.34
CA ARG A 558 -15.80 -25.18 15.26
C ARG A 558 -17.08 -24.92 14.46
N ALA A 559 -17.28 -25.61 13.34
CA ALA A 559 -18.52 -25.52 12.56
C ALA A 559 -19.74 -26.04 13.35
N ARG A 560 -19.58 -27.14 14.10
CA ARG A 560 -20.64 -27.66 14.98
C ARG A 560 -21.00 -26.68 16.11
N LEU A 561 -20.00 -26.07 16.74
CA LEU A 561 -20.18 -25.05 17.78
C LEU A 561 -20.81 -23.77 17.20
N ALA A 562 -20.41 -23.35 16.00
CA ALA A 562 -21.05 -22.22 15.31
C ALA A 562 -22.54 -22.49 15.06
N ARG A 563 -22.89 -23.71 14.65
CA ARG A 563 -24.30 -24.15 14.50
C ARG A 563 -25.07 -24.13 15.82
N GLN A 564 -24.44 -24.49 16.93
CA GLN A 564 -25.06 -24.41 18.26
C GLN A 564 -25.24 -22.95 18.75
N ARG A 565 -24.40 -22.03 18.27
CA ARG A 565 -24.44 -20.60 18.62
C ARG A 565 -25.36 -19.77 17.72
N LEU A 566 -25.96 -20.37 16.70
CA LEU A 566 -26.98 -19.76 15.84
C LEU A 566 -28.28 -19.55 16.63
N THR A 567 -28.28 -18.51 17.45
CA THR A 567 -29.45 -18.04 18.18
C THR A 567 -30.38 -17.25 17.26
N ARG A 568 -31.66 -17.15 17.61
CA ARG A 568 -32.65 -16.33 16.87
C ARG A 568 -32.15 -14.91 16.56
N PRO A 569 -31.55 -14.14 17.49
CA PRO A 569 -31.02 -12.81 17.18
C PRO A 569 -29.84 -12.84 16.21
N ALA A 570 -28.95 -13.85 16.27
CA ALA A 570 -27.85 -13.98 15.32
C ALA A 570 -28.36 -14.29 13.90
N ILE A 571 -29.38 -15.16 13.78
CA ILE A 571 -30.05 -15.46 12.50
C ILE A 571 -30.74 -14.21 11.95
N ALA A 572 -31.51 -13.51 12.79
CA ALA A 572 -32.20 -12.29 12.38
C ALA A 572 -31.20 -11.22 11.90
N ALA A 573 -30.13 -10.99 12.64
CA ALA A 573 -29.07 -10.05 12.23
C ALA A 573 -28.43 -10.44 10.89
N LEU A 574 -28.12 -11.74 10.70
CA LEU A 574 -27.54 -12.26 9.46
C LEU A 574 -28.50 -12.06 8.27
N LEU A 575 -29.76 -12.44 8.43
CA LEU A 575 -30.77 -12.33 7.37
C LEU A 575 -31.10 -10.86 7.05
N CYS A 576 -31.26 -10.00 8.05
CA CYS A 576 -31.50 -8.58 7.83
C CYS A 576 -30.32 -7.90 7.11
N ALA A 577 -29.08 -8.20 7.53
CA ALA A 577 -27.89 -7.64 6.88
C ALA A 577 -27.73 -8.17 5.44
N ALA A 578 -27.94 -9.47 5.20
CA ALA A 578 -27.87 -10.07 3.88
C ALA A 578 -28.98 -9.57 2.94
N ALA A 579 -30.23 -9.48 3.42
CA ALA A 579 -31.35 -8.95 2.66
C ALA A 579 -31.16 -7.47 2.34
N GLY A 580 -30.68 -6.68 3.31
CA GLY A 580 -30.34 -5.28 3.11
C GLY A 580 -29.21 -5.10 2.09
N ALA A 581 -28.16 -5.92 2.15
CA ALA A 581 -27.08 -5.91 1.16
C ALA A 581 -27.61 -6.29 -0.23
N GLY A 582 -28.50 -7.29 -0.33
CA GLY A 582 -29.17 -7.66 -1.57
C GLY A 582 -30.01 -6.52 -2.15
N ALA A 583 -30.79 -5.83 -1.32
CA ALA A 583 -31.60 -4.68 -1.73
C ALA A 583 -30.75 -3.48 -2.17
N ALA A 584 -29.73 -3.11 -1.39
CA ALA A 584 -28.81 -2.03 -1.74
C ALA A 584 -28.00 -2.36 -3.00
N GLY A 585 -27.51 -3.59 -3.14
CA GLY A 585 -26.81 -4.07 -4.32
C GLY A 585 -27.69 -4.10 -5.56
N GLY A 586 -28.96 -4.53 -5.42
CA GLY A 586 -29.96 -4.48 -6.48
C GLY A 586 -30.29 -3.06 -6.92
N PHE A 587 -30.44 -2.13 -5.96
CA PHE A 587 -30.63 -0.71 -6.26
C PHE A 587 -29.43 -0.10 -6.98
N ILE A 588 -28.20 -0.42 -6.55
CA ILE A 588 -26.97 0.00 -7.22
C ILE A 588 -26.96 -0.54 -8.64
N PHE A 589 -27.16 -1.84 -8.83
CA PHE A 589 -27.16 -2.49 -10.15
C PHE A 589 -28.21 -1.90 -11.08
N TYR A 590 -29.43 -1.65 -10.57
CA TYR A 590 -30.49 -0.99 -11.34
C TYR A 590 -30.05 0.41 -11.80
N ASN A 591 -29.43 1.20 -10.92
CA ASN A 591 -28.93 2.52 -11.29
C ASN A 591 -27.74 2.46 -12.26
N THR A 592 -26.77 1.56 -12.06
CA THR A 592 -25.53 1.54 -12.84
C THR A 592 -25.66 0.83 -14.19
N ASN A 593 -26.55 -0.16 -14.30
CA ASN A 593 -26.61 -1.05 -15.47
C ASN A 593 -27.93 -0.94 -16.26
N ILE A 594 -29.02 -0.51 -15.61
CA ILE A 594 -30.34 -0.40 -16.26
C ILE A 594 -30.66 1.05 -16.58
N LEU A 595 -30.63 1.94 -15.57
CA LEU A 595 -30.87 3.37 -15.77
C LEU A 595 -29.70 4.07 -16.48
N ASN A 596 -28.47 3.72 -16.10
CA ASN A 596 -27.26 4.20 -16.74
C ASN A 596 -26.58 3.09 -17.53
N ARG A 597 -25.73 3.47 -18.48
CA ARG A 597 -25.01 2.53 -19.33
C ARG A 597 -23.65 2.22 -18.72
N TYR A 598 -23.54 1.08 -18.03
CA TYR A 598 -22.25 0.56 -17.61
C TYR A 598 -21.42 0.18 -18.85
N ARG A 599 -20.34 0.92 -19.11
CA ARG A 599 -19.39 0.65 -20.19
C ARG A 599 -18.09 0.09 -19.60
N PRO A 600 -17.81 -1.22 -19.77
CA PRO A 600 -16.53 -1.80 -19.36
C PRO A 600 -15.37 -1.17 -20.14
N THR A 601 -14.18 -1.11 -19.55
CA THR A 601 -12.99 -0.53 -20.21
C THR A 601 -12.68 -1.18 -21.57
N LYS A 602 -12.92 -2.50 -21.70
CA LYS A 602 -12.84 -3.21 -22.99
C LYS A 602 -13.67 -2.54 -24.10
N THR A 603 -14.91 -2.15 -23.79
CA THR A 603 -15.81 -1.58 -24.80
C THR A 603 -15.36 -0.18 -25.25
N LEU A 604 -14.67 0.56 -24.36
CA LEU A 604 -14.05 1.83 -24.71
C LEU A 604 -12.87 1.61 -25.66
N TYR A 605 -11.97 0.69 -25.33
CA TYR A 605 -10.84 0.35 -26.21
C TYR A 605 -11.28 -0.23 -27.57
N ASP A 606 -12.29 -1.09 -27.60
CA ASP A 606 -12.82 -1.62 -28.85
C ASP A 606 -13.38 -0.49 -29.74
N ARG A 607 -13.96 0.55 -29.14
CA ARG A 607 -14.48 1.74 -29.84
C ARG A 607 -13.36 2.65 -30.34
N GLU A 608 -12.35 2.92 -29.51
CA GLU A 608 -11.15 3.68 -29.90
C GLU A 608 -10.41 2.97 -31.06
N ALA A 609 -10.21 1.65 -30.96
CA ALA A 609 -9.61 0.86 -32.02
C ALA A 609 -10.46 0.85 -33.31
N ALA A 610 -11.79 0.83 -33.20
CA ALA A 610 -12.67 0.93 -34.37
C ALA A 610 -12.57 2.30 -35.05
N TYR A 611 -12.49 3.37 -34.26
CA TYR A 611 -12.24 4.73 -34.74
C TYR A 611 -10.92 4.81 -35.51
N GLU A 612 -9.83 4.33 -34.92
CA GLU A 612 -8.50 4.34 -35.54
C GLU A 612 -8.47 3.51 -36.84
N LYS A 613 -9.07 2.31 -36.85
CA LYS A 613 -9.10 1.46 -38.05
C LYS A 613 -9.92 2.06 -39.18
N LYS A 614 -11.06 2.69 -38.88
CA LYS A 614 -11.99 3.21 -39.90
C LYS A 614 -11.55 4.58 -40.44
N TYR A 615 -11.04 5.44 -39.57
CA TYR A 615 -10.71 6.83 -39.91
C TYR A 615 -9.21 7.11 -39.95
N GLY A 616 -8.36 6.14 -39.62
CA GLY A 616 -6.90 6.27 -39.73
C GLY A 616 -6.40 6.56 -41.14
N GLN A 617 -7.16 6.20 -42.18
CA GLN A 617 -6.89 6.59 -43.57
C GLN A 617 -6.86 8.12 -43.80
N TYR A 618 -7.45 8.90 -42.90
CA TYR A 618 -7.49 10.35 -42.94
C TYR A 618 -6.38 11.02 -42.12
N LEU A 619 -5.47 10.24 -41.54
CA LEU A 619 -4.34 10.75 -40.79
C LEU A 619 -3.43 11.59 -41.71
N GLY A 620 -3.22 12.84 -41.34
CA GLY A 620 -2.40 13.78 -42.12
C GLY A 620 -3.14 14.50 -43.25
N LEU A 621 -4.46 14.32 -43.40
CA LEU A 621 -5.23 15.12 -44.34
C LEU A 621 -5.16 16.62 -43.99
N PRO A 622 -4.96 17.50 -45.00
CA PRO A 622 -5.01 18.94 -44.77
C PRO A 622 -6.42 19.36 -44.33
N GLN A 623 -6.50 20.02 -43.17
CA GLN A 623 -7.74 20.58 -42.61
C GLN A 623 -7.54 22.10 -42.42
N PRO A 624 -8.62 22.90 -42.47
CA PRO A 624 -8.51 24.32 -42.14
C PRO A 624 -8.11 24.50 -40.67
N ARG A 625 -7.40 25.60 -40.38
CA ARG A 625 -6.96 25.92 -39.01
C ARG A 625 -8.00 26.81 -38.34
N VAL A 626 -8.32 26.50 -37.08
CA VAL A 626 -9.09 27.40 -36.21
C VAL A 626 -8.19 28.60 -35.88
N THR A 627 -8.60 29.81 -36.29
CA THR A 627 -7.87 31.06 -36.01
C THR A 627 -8.51 31.88 -34.92
N ASP A 628 -9.82 31.76 -34.75
CA ASP A 628 -10.59 32.50 -33.77
C ASP A 628 -11.71 31.60 -33.21
N VAL A 629 -11.98 31.77 -31.91
CA VAL A 629 -12.98 31.02 -31.16
C VAL A 629 -13.80 32.00 -30.34
N ASP A 630 -15.10 32.03 -30.61
CA ASP A 630 -16.07 32.84 -29.88
C ASP A 630 -17.17 31.89 -29.38
N ALA A 631 -17.24 31.71 -28.06
CA ALA A 631 -18.09 30.70 -27.44
C ALA A 631 -18.71 31.21 -26.13
N ASP A 632 -20.03 31.12 -26.06
CA ASP A 632 -20.84 31.27 -24.86
C ASP A 632 -20.98 29.89 -24.19
N VAL A 633 -20.50 29.79 -22.95
CA VAL A 633 -20.46 28.53 -22.19
C VAL A 633 -21.30 28.68 -20.93
N ASP A 634 -22.52 28.16 -20.98
CA ASP A 634 -23.42 28.12 -19.83
C ASP A 634 -23.24 26.81 -19.06
N ILE A 635 -22.64 26.90 -17.88
CA ILE A 635 -22.37 25.74 -17.01
C ILE A 635 -23.43 25.66 -15.92
N TYR A 636 -24.14 24.52 -15.85
CA TYR A 636 -25.14 24.23 -14.82
C TYR A 636 -24.70 23.03 -13.98
N PRO A 637 -23.92 23.23 -12.90
CA PRO A 637 -23.39 22.14 -12.09
C PRO A 637 -24.46 21.27 -11.42
N GLU A 638 -25.60 21.85 -11.07
CA GLU A 638 -26.70 21.17 -10.35
C GLU A 638 -27.37 20.08 -11.22
N THR A 639 -27.59 20.39 -12.49
CA THR A 639 -28.18 19.47 -13.48
C THR A 639 -27.12 18.66 -14.23
N ARG A 640 -25.83 18.95 -14.01
CA ARG A 640 -24.67 18.35 -14.71
C ARG A 640 -24.75 18.56 -16.22
N THR A 641 -25.25 19.72 -16.63
CA THR A 641 -25.38 20.10 -18.03
C THR A 641 -24.48 21.29 -18.32
N VAL A 642 -23.83 21.25 -19.47
CA VAL A 642 -23.13 22.40 -20.04
C VAL A 642 -23.76 22.64 -21.40
N ALA A 643 -24.21 23.87 -21.64
CA ALA A 643 -24.69 24.28 -22.95
C ALA A 643 -23.61 25.15 -23.58
N ILE A 644 -23.13 24.77 -24.76
CA ILE A 644 -22.05 25.47 -25.45
C ILE A 644 -22.58 25.97 -26.78
N ARG A 645 -22.66 27.28 -26.91
CA ARG A 645 -23.02 27.94 -28.17
C ARG A 645 -21.83 28.73 -28.65
N GLY A 646 -21.45 28.56 -29.91
CA GLY A 646 -20.30 29.28 -30.40
C GLY A 646 -20.11 29.21 -31.89
N ARG A 647 -19.03 29.87 -32.31
CA ARG A 647 -18.54 29.86 -33.67
C ARG A 647 -17.02 29.72 -33.67
N TYR A 648 -16.54 28.86 -34.56
CA TYR A 648 -15.13 28.83 -34.94
C TYR A 648 -14.94 29.55 -36.26
N THR A 649 -13.90 30.38 -36.34
CA THR A 649 -13.40 30.91 -37.62
C THR A 649 -12.33 29.95 -38.13
N LEU A 650 -12.62 29.34 -39.28
CA LEU A 650 -11.77 28.35 -39.94
C LEU A 650 -11.10 29.01 -41.15
N VAL A 651 -9.77 28.95 -41.21
CA VAL A 651 -8.99 29.53 -42.31
C VAL A 651 -8.20 28.43 -43.01
N ASN A 652 -8.32 28.38 -44.34
CA ASN A 652 -7.48 27.48 -45.13
C ASN A 652 -6.05 28.03 -45.23
N LYS A 653 -5.16 27.59 -44.34
CA LYS A 653 -3.72 27.92 -44.39
C LYS A 653 -2.91 26.97 -45.27
N THR A 654 -3.56 26.17 -46.11
CA THR A 654 -2.90 25.21 -47.00
C THR A 654 -2.76 25.78 -48.40
N GLY A 655 -1.92 25.17 -49.24
CA GLY A 655 -1.66 25.63 -50.61
C GLY A 655 -2.70 25.22 -51.66
N ALA A 656 -3.73 24.45 -51.28
CA ALA A 656 -4.75 23.92 -52.19
C ALA A 656 -6.17 24.18 -51.66
N PRO A 657 -7.20 24.24 -52.53
CA PRO A 657 -8.59 24.34 -52.09
C PRO A 657 -9.01 23.12 -51.26
N LEU A 658 -9.77 23.34 -50.19
CA LEU A 658 -10.30 22.28 -49.32
C LEU A 658 -11.79 22.08 -49.61
N ASP A 659 -12.16 20.88 -50.04
CA ASP A 659 -13.53 20.49 -50.37
C ASP A 659 -14.22 19.74 -49.24
N ARG A 660 -13.48 19.25 -48.23
CA ARG A 660 -14.03 18.49 -47.10
C ARG A 660 -13.52 18.97 -45.75
N LEU A 661 -14.43 19.02 -44.78
CA LEU A 661 -14.16 19.31 -43.38
C LEU A 661 -14.49 18.06 -42.56
N HIS A 662 -13.50 17.56 -41.81
CA HIS A 662 -13.65 16.37 -40.97
C HIS A 662 -13.72 16.80 -39.50
N ILE A 663 -14.75 16.34 -38.79
CA ILE A 663 -15.00 16.73 -37.41
C ILE A 663 -15.22 15.48 -36.57
N TYR A 664 -14.51 15.42 -35.44
CA TYR A 664 -14.79 14.48 -34.37
C TYR A 664 -15.54 15.21 -33.24
N LEU A 665 -16.66 14.64 -32.80
CA LEU A 665 -17.40 15.07 -31.62
C LEU A 665 -17.51 13.89 -30.66
N ASN A 666 -17.51 14.18 -29.36
CA ASN A 666 -17.84 13.16 -28.38
C ASN A 666 -19.28 12.65 -28.65
N PRO A 667 -19.48 11.34 -28.88
CA PRO A 667 -20.80 10.77 -29.19
C PRO A 667 -21.86 10.95 -28.10
N ASP A 668 -21.43 11.24 -26.87
CA ASP A 668 -22.35 11.46 -25.74
C ASP A 668 -22.86 12.92 -25.68
N VAL A 669 -22.40 13.81 -26.58
CA VAL A 669 -22.86 15.21 -26.69
C VAL A 669 -24.14 15.28 -27.52
N THR A 670 -25.12 16.06 -27.06
CA THR A 670 -26.36 16.29 -27.78
C THR A 670 -26.17 17.46 -28.74
N VAL A 671 -26.11 17.19 -30.05
CA VAL A 671 -25.89 18.24 -31.05
C VAL A 671 -27.22 18.87 -31.44
N HIS A 672 -27.47 20.11 -31.03
CA HIS A 672 -28.62 20.89 -31.46
C HIS A 672 -28.39 21.53 -32.83
N ALA A 673 -27.21 22.13 -33.02
CA ALA A 673 -26.78 22.66 -34.31
C ALA A 673 -25.28 22.43 -34.51
N LEU A 674 -24.89 22.03 -35.72
CA LEU A 674 -23.50 21.98 -36.14
C LEU A 674 -23.45 22.21 -37.65
N GLN A 675 -23.13 23.44 -38.03
CA GLN A 675 -23.17 23.85 -39.42
C GLN A 675 -21.91 24.63 -39.79
N PRO A 676 -21.00 24.01 -40.56
CA PRO A 676 -19.91 24.73 -41.22
C PRO A 676 -20.46 25.57 -42.37
N GLY A 677 -19.95 26.80 -42.53
CA GLY A 677 -20.35 27.72 -43.59
C GLY A 677 -20.03 27.15 -44.96
N GLY A 678 -21.07 26.99 -45.80
CA GLY A 678 -20.99 26.31 -47.08
C GLY A 678 -20.87 24.79 -46.98
N GLY A 679 -20.95 24.19 -45.80
CA GLY A 679 -20.79 22.76 -45.60
C GLY A 679 -22.10 21.97 -45.65
N VAL A 680 -22.18 20.98 -46.54
CA VAL A 680 -23.25 19.98 -46.60
C VAL A 680 -22.77 18.69 -45.95
N LEU A 681 -23.56 18.09 -45.07
CA LEU A 681 -23.20 16.83 -44.41
C LEU A 681 -23.13 15.70 -45.45
N ASP A 682 -21.95 15.12 -45.62
CA ASP A 682 -21.67 14.03 -46.57
C ASP A 682 -21.72 12.67 -45.87
N MET A 683 -21.13 12.57 -44.67
CA MET A 683 -21.11 11.36 -43.86
C MET A 683 -21.25 11.69 -42.38
N ALA A 684 -22.07 10.92 -41.66
CA ALA A 684 -22.14 10.97 -40.20
C ALA A 684 -22.08 9.55 -39.62
N ASP A 685 -21.11 9.33 -38.74
CA ASP A 685 -21.02 8.15 -37.88
C ASP A 685 -21.33 8.58 -36.45
N ALA A 686 -22.58 8.37 -36.03
CA ALA A 686 -23.03 8.71 -34.69
C ALA A 686 -22.39 7.80 -33.62
N ASP A 687 -22.04 6.57 -33.96
CA ASP A 687 -21.47 5.60 -33.02
C ASP A 687 -19.99 5.91 -32.73
N LEU A 688 -19.24 6.46 -33.67
CA LEU A 688 -17.84 6.85 -33.47
C LEU A 688 -17.65 8.37 -33.36
N GLY A 689 -18.72 9.15 -33.50
CA GLY A 689 -18.69 10.61 -33.35
C GLY A 689 -18.00 11.34 -34.50
N TYR A 690 -17.86 10.69 -35.66
CA TYR A 690 -17.11 11.25 -36.79
C TYR A 690 -18.05 11.76 -37.89
N ARG A 691 -17.82 12.99 -38.36
CA ARG A 691 -18.63 13.64 -39.39
C ARG A 691 -17.74 14.22 -40.49
N ILE A 692 -18.21 14.13 -41.73
CA ILE A 692 -17.57 14.71 -42.91
C ILE A 692 -18.57 15.67 -43.55
N TYR A 693 -18.15 16.91 -43.73
CA TYR A 693 -18.92 17.94 -44.43
C TYR A 693 -18.22 18.29 -45.74
N ARG A 694 -18.96 18.29 -46.85
CA ARG A 694 -18.49 18.78 -48.15
C ARG A 694 -18.73 20.28 -48.25
N LEU A 695 -17.69 21.05 -48.52
CA LEU A 695 -17.73 22.50 -48.64
C LEU A 695 -18.07 22.90 -50.09
N GLU A 696 -19.20 23.58 -50.26
CA GLU A 696 -19.72 24.10 -51.52
C GLU A 696 -19.97 25.61 -51.40
N PRO A 697 -19.12 26.46 -52.02
CA PRO A 697 -17.91 26.13 -52.78
C PRO A 697 -16.71 25.66 -51.92
N PRO A 698 -15.70 24.98 -52.50
CA PRO A 698 -14.48 24.61 -51.78
C PRO A 698 -13.78 25.82 -51.18
N LEU A 699 -13.25 25.67 -49.96
CA LEU A 699 -12.57 26.72 -49.22
C LEU A 699 -11.19 26.98 -49.84
N GLN A 700 -11.05 28.11 -50.54
CA GLN A 700 -9.81 28.49 -51.24
C GLN A 700 -8.65 28.78 -50.26
N PRO A 701 -7.39 28.66 -50.69
CA PRO A 701 -6.23 29.08 -49.89
C PRO A 701 -6.38 30.52 -49.38
N GLY A 702 -6.20 30.72 -48.08
CA GLY A 702 -6.37 32.00 -47.40
C GLY A 702 -7.81 32.43 -47.14
N ALA A 703 -8.82 31.72 -47.67
CA ALA A 703 -10.22 32.02 -47.42
C ALA A 703 -10.65 31.58 -46.01
N GLU A 704 -11.62 32.32 -45.46
CA GLU A 704 -12.19 32.08 -44.15
C GLU A 704 -13.64 31.59 -44.26
N THR A 705 -14.03 30.68 -43.38
CA THR A 705 -15.43 30.25 -43.19
C THR A 705 -15.75 30.14 -41.71
N GLN A 706 -17.03 30.28 -41.37
CA GLN A 706 -17.50 30.17 -39.98
C GLN A 706 -18.18 28.84 -39.75
N MET A 707 -17.86 28.17 -38.65
CA MET A 707 -18.57 26.97 -38.19
C MET A 707 -19.33 27.29 -36.92
N LYS A 708 -20.67 27.32 -36.99
CA LYS A 708 -21.53 27.54 -35.84
C LYS A 708 -21.92 26.22 -35.19
N TYR A 709 -21.94 26.18 -33.87
CA TYR A 709 -22.33 25.01 -33.10
C TYR A 709 -23.16 25.38 -31.86
N ASP A 710 -24.09 24.48 -31.52
CA ASP A 710 -24.92 24.49 -30.31
C ASP A 710 -24.95 23.05 -29.78
N LEU A 711 -24.29 22.83 -28.65
CA LEU A 711 -23.90 21.52 -28.10
C LEU A 711 -24.32 21.36 -26.63
#